data_AF-A0A6G0XFV0-F1
#
_entry.id   AF-A0A6G0XFV0-F1
#
_cell.length_a   1.000
_cell.length_b   1.000
_cell.length_c   1.000
_cell.angle_alpha   90.00
_cell.angle_beta   90.00
_cell.angle_gamma   90.00
#
_symmetry.space_group_name_H-M   'P 1'
#
loop_
_entity.id
_entity.type
_entity.pdbx_description
1 polymer ?
#
loop_
_entity_poly.entity_id
_entity_poly.type
_entity_poly.pdbx_seq_one_letter_code
_entity_poly.pdbx_strand_id
1 'polypeptide(L)'
;MSLEDLKRINTQKAREGALSIFNRFLSEESVDMRTVDLSIGGDKSGSVVIALMDRFGLYLAYYKTKSGNTLASNTVEQYYRQVKGWILEKYPRGNTSVERALLKKVRVLKSFRTHRPMGKMVKQAGACTKHELRQLMTYLSTTATVPIDYLDIALLSLLWFIVGRASDLTMLQKENLSICSSNVLFLRIMRVMTTDEQSMSLFPDVVTSTCPITAMAAALVMQTRPSASLLPQLPVPSATDVNGPSELVPLSFVLSGTRIMESLKEQAIEAQSMSLESDEVSGPNNFPLASAKTSKQPPGIHAYVNRLLGRISKPTGVQKALTSHSFRRGGAQHGNGNSGLSLQWIVDRGGWNLSTQVKAFMYIFNTTQEDQRVAKVLAGRDVDANVPLLSLADFDCSTLEKIHTVKKRLFECCIGLVDARLNVPAVVVDTLCAYFIKSFPQIKSMKPASPLIGRVEEVLAVVGVEYSDWIAWSNQLQKSIEKEDSRMLEPSPLQLQMMKQQATMIEELISVNKKLVDRVREVEARLEEKADNVARLNPGDQVEDLNPMTSTIESPKAPKRRIVGASSLLDTWYEWYACNANASQTIGRQKKSDMRLLVSFMQLFLDDYKLDDSATSFRDDVLIVGSIANAAVEAFFMEHGITARAVGTALKAFRQLHKVGHLNTRIAEFNVRLQAGMIRDPIARAMRPGLQPALLSNDTVE
;
A
#
# COMPACT_ATOMS: atom_id res chain seq x y z
N MET A 1 -65.34 18.67 -9.31
CA MET A 1 -64.17 17.76 -9.23
C MET A 1 -63.00 18.50 -9.87
N SER A 2 -62.06 18.97 -9.07
CA SER A 2 -60.91 19.71 -9.58
C SER A 2 -59.84 18.75 -10.11
N LEU A 3 -58.95 19.24 -10.97
CA LEU A 3 -57.79 18.49 -11.48
C LEU A 3 -56.81 18.06 -10.36
N GLU A 4 -56.93 18.65 -9.16
CA GLU A 4 -56.15 18.29 -7.96
C GLU A 4 -56.72 17.06 -7.24
N ASP A 5 -58.02 16.79 -7.36
CA ASP A 5 -58.68 15.63 -6.74
C ASP A 5 -58.26 14.31 -7.43
N LEU A 6 -57.97 14.36 -8.74
CA LEU A 6 -57.54 13.23 -9.55
C LEU A 6 -56.07 12.82 -9.32
N LYS A 7 -55.21 13.72 -8.81
CA LYS A 7 -53.80 13.41 -8.48
C LYS A 7 -53.61 12.71 -7.12
N ARG A 8 -54.63 12.67 -6.26
CA ARG A 8 -54.49 12.26 -4.85
C ARG A 8 -54.75 10.78 -4.55
N ILE A 9 -55.70 10.10 -5.18
CA ILE A 9 -56.16 8.77 -4.69
C ILE A 9 -55.08 7.69 -4.77
N ASN A 10 -54.39 7.57 -5.91
CA ASN A 10 -53.34 6.55 -6.09
C ASN A 10 -52.08 6.87 -5.28
N THR A 11 -51.74 8.15 -5.14
CA THR A 11 -50.61 8.62 -4.33
C THR A 11 -50.87 8.44 -2.84
N GLN A 12 -52.11 8.66 -2.39
CA GLN A 12 -52.55 8.49 -1.01
C GLN A 12 -52.56 7.01 -0.60
N LYS A 13 -53.11 6.12 -1.44
CA LYS A 13 -53.03 4.66 -1.22
C LYS A 13 -51.59 4.15 -1.16
N ALA A 14 -50.70 4.68 -2.02
CA ALA A 14 -49.29 4.33 -1.98
C ALA A 14 -48.58 4.83 -0.71
N ARG A 15 -48.98 6.00 -0.20
CA ARG A 15 -48.49 6.55 1.06
C ARG A 15 -48.95 5.72 2.26
N GLU A 16 -50.23 5.36 2.32
CA GLU A 16 -50.79 4.49 3.36
C GLU A 16 -50.13 3.11 3.38
N GLY A 17 -49.93 2.49 2.20
CA GLY A 17 -49.22 1.21 2.08
C GLY A 17 -47.76 1.29 2.55
N ALA A 18 -47.06 2.38 2.22
CA ALA A 18 -45.69 2.60 2.67
C ALA A 18 -45.59 2.79 4.19
N LEU A 19 -46.52 3.56 4.78
CA LEU A 19 -46.58 3.78 6.23
C LEU A 19 -46.97 2.52 7.00
N SER A 20 -47.85 1.68 6.45
CA SER A 20 -48.16 0.36 7.03
C SER A 20 -46.91 -0.52 7.14
N ILE A 21 -46.09 -0.56 6.09
CA ILE A 21 -44.83 -1.34 6.09
C ILE A 21 -43.78 -0.69 7.02
N PHE A 22 -43.76 0.63 7.12
CA PHE A 22 -42.89 1.34 8.06
C PHE A 22 -43.24 1.03 9.52
N ASN A 23 -44.52 1.05 9.88
CA ASN A 23 -44.98 0.69 11.23
C ASN A 23 -44.68 -0.77 11.56
N ARG A 24 -44.79 -1.67 10.57
CA ARG A 24 -44.38 -3.07 10.71
C ARG A 24 -42.88 -3.20 10.95
N PHE A 25 -42.04 -2.49 10.20
CA PHE A 25 -40.59 -2.43 10.42
C PHE A 25 -40.27 -2.01 11.86
N LEU A 26 -40.89 -0.94 12.36
CA LEU A 26 -40.71 -0.48 13.74
C LEU A 26 -41.11 -1.55 14.76
N SER A 27 -42.25 -2.21 14.53
CA SER A 27 -42.74 -3.28 15.41
C SER A 27 -41.80 -4.50 15.44
N GLU A 28 -41.25 -4.90 14.29
CA GLU A 28 -40.29 -6.02 14.20
C GLU A 28 -38.94 -5.68 14.86
N GLU A 29 -38.54 -4.41 14.86
CA GLU A 29 -37.36 -3.92 15.59
C GLU A 29 -37.65 -3.61 17.07
N SER A 30 -38.87 -3.87 17.56
CA SER A 30 -39.31 -3.56 18.92
C SER A 30 -39.19 -2.07 19.30
N VAL A 31 -39.35 -1.19 18.31
CA VAL A 31 -39.33 0.27 18.48
C VAL A 31 -40.75 0.82 18.36
N ASP A 32 -41.21 1.60 19.33
CA ASP A 32 -42.50 2.27 19.24
C ASP A 32 -42.39 3.66 18.59
N MET A 33 -43.51 4.16 18.05
CA MET A 33 -43.54 5.46 17.39
C MET A 33 -43.25 6.62 18.36
N ARG A 34 -43.54 6.45 19.66
CA ARG A 34 -43.26 7.47 20.69
C ARG A 34 -41.76 7.68 20.89
N THR A 35 -40.99 6.60 20.89
CA THR A 35 -39.52 6.61 20.97
C THR A 35 -38.93 7.28 19.74
N VAL A 36 -39.48 7.00 18.56
CA VAL A 36 -39.09 7.67 17.31
C VAL A 36 -39.36 9.18 17.40
N ASP A 37 -40.55 9.57 17.86
CA ASP A 37 -40.96 10.97 17.98
C ASP A 37 -40.08 11.74 18.98
N LEU A 38 -39.77 11.14 20.14
CA LEU A 38 -38.85 11.72 21.13
C LEU A 38 -37.41 11.83 20.61
N SER A 39 -36.93 10.79 19.91
CA SER A 39 -35.56 10.75 19.39
C SER A 39 -35.33 11.75 18.26
N ILE A 40 -36.32 11.93 17.38
CA ILE A 40 -36.26 12.94 16.32
C ILE A 40 -36.45 14.35 16.90
N GLY A 41 -37.35 14.52 17.86
CA GLY A 41 -37.60 15.82 18.51
C GLY A 41 -36.38 16.36 19.26
N GLY A 42 -35.55 15.49 19.84
CA GLY A 42 -34.31 15.85 20.52
C GLY A 42 -33.09 16.03 19.60
N ASP A 43 -33.16 15.58 18.34
CA ASP A 43 -32.02 15.58 17.42
C ASP A 43 -32.02 16.82 16.49
N LYS A 44 -31.23 17.82 16.87
CA LYS A 44 -31.01 19.03 16.07
C LYS A 44 -30.24 18.79 14.77
N SER A 45 -29.53 17.65 14.64
CA SER A 45 -28.66 17.36 13.49
C SER A 45 -29.36 16.61 12.35
N GLY A 46 -30.52 15.99 12.63
CA GLY A 46 -31.25 15.13 11.70
C GLY A 46 -30.58 13.77 11.42
N SER A 47 -29.55 13.41 12.19
CA SER A 47 -28.88 12.10 12.13
C SER A 47 -29.80 10.92 12.44
N VAL A 48 -30.72 11.06 13.39
CA VAL A 48 -31.70 10.04 13.78
C VAL A 48 -32.62 9.72 12.61
N VAL A 49 -33.09 10.74 11.90
CA VAL A 49 -33.91 10.59 10.69
C VAL A 49 -33.13 9.87 9.59
N ILE A 50 -31.86 10.23 9.39
CA ILE A 50 -31.00 9.59 8.39
C ILE A 50 -30.77 8.11 8.71
N ALA A 51 -30.47 7.79 9.96
CA ALA A 51 -30.22 6.42 10.41
C ALA A 51 -31.49 5.55 10.33
N LEU A 52 -32.63 6.10 10.78
CA LEU A 52 -33.92 5.43 10.72
C LEU A 52 -34.32 5.09 9.28
N MET A 53 -34.18 6.06 8.37
CA MET A 53 -34.45 5.85 6.95
C MET A 53 -33.46 4.92 6.27
N ASP A 54 -32.20 4.86 6.72
CA ASP A 54 -31.21 3.91 6.20
C ASP A 54 -31.58 2.46 6.54
N ARG A 55 -31.91 2.21 7.83
CA ARG A 55 -32.40 0.90 8.29
C ARG A 55 -33.69 0.50 7.59
N PHE A 56 -34.62 1.44 7.43
CA PHE A 56 -35.85 1.19 6.68
C PHE A 56 -35.59 0.89 5.19
N GLY A 57 -34.64 1.58 4.56
CA GLY A 57 -34.21 1.28 3.19
C GLY A 57 -33.65 -0.14 3.03
N LEU A 58 -32.83 -0.58 4.00
CA LEU A 58 -32.32 -1.94 4.05
C LEU A 58 -33.46 -2.95 4.26
N TYR A 59 -34.37 -2.68 5.20
CA TYR A 59 -35.55 -3.49 5.45
C TYR A 59 -36.38 -3.69 4.18
N LEU A 60 -36.70 -2.62 3.45
CA LEU A 60 -37.41 -2.69 2.16
C LEU A 60 -36.65 -3.50 1.09
N ALA A 61 -35.31 -3.48 1.10
CA ALA A 61 -34.52 -4.26 0.15
C ALA A 61 -34.71 -5.77 0.35
N TYR A 62 -34.85 -6.22 1.61
CA TYR A 62 -35.00 -7.62 1.99
C TYR A 62 -36.44 -8.05 2.27
N TYR A 63 -37.40 -7.11 2.31
CA TYR A 63 -38.80 -7.38 2.57
C TYR A 63 -39.38 -8.38 1.57
N LYS A 64 -39.98 -9.45 2.11
CA LYS A 64 -40.71 -10.47 1.36
C LYS A 64 -42.21 -10.25 1.53
N THR A 65 -42.94 -10.26 0.42
CA THR A 65 -44.41 -10.25 0.42
C THR A 65 -44.93 -11.57 0.98
N LYS A 66 -46.24 -11.63 1.27
CA LYS A 66 -46.92 -12.87 1.69
C LYS A 66 -46.74 -14.02 0.68
N SER A 67 -46.44 -13.71 -0.57
CA SER A 67 -46.11 -14.67 -1.64
C SER A 67 -44.62 -15.05 -1.72
N GLY A 68 -43.79 -14.65 -0.75
CA GLY A 68 -42.35 -14.96 -0.70
C GLY A 68 -41.46 -14.12 -1.63
N ASN A 69 -42.07 -13.33 -2.53
CA ASN A 69 -41.36 -12.48 -3.48
C ASN A 69 -40.85 -11.20 -2.83
N THR A 70 -39.72 -10.70 -3.29
CA THR A 70 -39.22 -9.39 -2.85
C THR A 70 -39.93 -8.26 -3.60
N LEU A 71 -40.07 -7.09 -2.98
CA LEU A 71 -40.71 -5.92 -3.62
C LEU A 71 -40.07 -5.56 -4.98
N ALA A 72 -40.79 -4.93 -5.92
CA ALA A 72 -40.19 -4.43 -7.16
C ALA A 72 -39.37 -3.14 -6.93
N SER A 73 -38.34 -2.86 -7.74
CA SER A 73 -37.40 -1.74 -7.52
C SER A 73 -38.12 -0.39 -7.40
N ASN A 74 -39.08 -0.16 -8.29
CA ASN A 74 -39.88 1.05 -8.32
C ASN A 74 -40.77 1.17 -7.07
N THR A 75 -41.29 0.05 -6.55
CA THR A 75 -42.11 0.02 -5.34
C THR A 75 -41.30 0.35 -4.08
N VAL A 76 -40.07 -0.14 -3.98
CA VAL A 76 -39.18 0.21 -2.86
C VAL A 76 -38.79 1.69 -2.91
N GLU A 77 -38.45 2.18 -4.09
CA GLU A 77 -38.15 3.61 -4.27
C GLU A 77 -39.37 4.47 -3.93
N GLN A 78 -40.56 4.05 -4.35
CA GLN A 78 -41.81 4.73 -4.03
C GLN A 78 -42.09 4.72 -2.52
N TYR A 79 -42.00 3.56 -1.84
CA TYR A 79 -42.25 3.46 -0.41
C TYR A 79 -41.23 4.25 0.41
N TYR A 80 -39.96 4.18 0.04
CA TYR A 80 -38.91 5.00 0.67
C TYR A 80 -39.21 6.50 0.50
N ARG A 81 -39.59 6.95 -0.71
CA ARG A 81 -39.94 8.35 -0.97
C ARG A 81 -41.18 8.80 -0.20
N GLN A 82 -42.21 7.96 -0.09
CA GLN A 82 -43.44 8.27 0.64
C GLN A 82 -43.19 8.41 2.15
N VAL A 83 -42.41 7.51 2.75
CA VAL A 83 -42.03 7.59 4.16
C VAL A 83 -41.09 8.77 4.40
N LYS A 84 -40.11 9.01 3.51
CA LYS A 84 -39.26 10.21 3.54
C LYS A 84 -40.12 11.48 3.59
N GLY A 85 -41.07 11.62 2.66
CA GLY A 85 -41.96 12.77 2.59
C GLY A 85 -42.78 12.92 3.87
N TRP A 86 -43.36 11.83 4.37
CA TRP A 86 -44.13 11.86 5.61
C TRP A 86 -43.29 12.25 6.84
N ILE A 87 -42.06 11.77 6.98
CA ILE A 87 -41.17 12.16 8.09
C ILE A 87 -40.79 13.65 7.98
N LEU A 88 -40.45 14.14 6.79
CA LEU A 88 -40.07 15.55 6.59
C LEU A 88 -41.24 16.51 6.74
N GLU A 89 -42.47 16.07 6.45
CA GLU A 89 -43.71 16.81 6.75
C GLU A 89 -44.00 16.84 8.26
N LYS A 90 -43.77 15.72 8.97
CA LYS A 90 -43.98 15.62 10.43
C LYS A 90 -42.91 16.39 11.22
N TYR A 91 -41.69 16.51 10.69
CA TYR A 91 -40.54 17.13 11.35
C TYR A 91 -39.86 18.19 10.45
N PRO A 92 -40.43 19.41 10.33
CA PRO A 92 -39.98 20.39 9.34
C PRO A 92 -38.63 21.09 9.64
N ARG A 93 -37.99 20.85 10.79
CA ARG A 93 -36.77 21.57 11.21
C ARG A 93 -35.50 20.93 10.63
N GLY A 94 -34.65 21.71 9.94
CA GLY A 94 -33.33 21.26 9.45
C GLY A 94 -33.33 20.51 8.10
N ASN A 95 -34.41 20.62 7.31
CA ASN A 95 -34.75 19.69 6.23
C ASN A 95 -33.78 19.63 5.03
N THR A 96 -33.05 20.69 4.68
CA THR A 96 -32.30 20.71 3.41
C THR A 96 -31.07 19.79 3.41
N SER A 97 -30.35 19.68 4.53
CA SER A 97 -29.20 18.79 4.67
C SER A 97 -29.62 17.32 4.78
N VAL A 98 -30.65 17.05 5.58
CA VAL A 98 -31.24 15.72 5.76
C VAL A 98 -31.82 15.20 4.44
N GLU A 99 -32.56 16.03 3.72
CA GLU A 99 -33.13 15.66 2.42
C GLU A 99 -32.04 15.31 1.40
N ARG A 100 -30.96 16.11 1.33
CA ARG A 100 -29.82 15.83 0.44
C ARG A 100 -29.14 14.50 0.78
N ALA A 101 -28.99 14.19 2.07
CA ALA A 101 -28.44 12.92 2.54
C ALA A 101 -29.35 11.73 2.19
N LEU A 102 -30.66 11.86 2.40
CA LEU A 102 -31.65 10.83 2.06
C LEU A 102 -31.73 10.60 0.55
N LEU A 103 -31.61 11.64 -0.28
CA LEU A 103 -31.53 11.51 -1.74
C LEU A 103 -30.29 10.74 -2.21
N LYS A 104 -29.15 10.88 -1.52
CA LYS A 104 -27.95 10.08 -1.78
C LYS A 104 -28.20 8.61 -1.41
N LYS A 105 -28.87 8.35 -0.29
CA LYS A 105 -29.23 6.99 0.15
C LYS A 105 -30.23 6.31 -0.80
N VAL A 106 -31.24 7.03 -1.32
CA VAL A 106 -32.13 6.50 -2.38
C VAL A 106 -31.35 6.08 -3.62
N ARG A 107 -30.35 6.88 -4.04
CA ARG A 107 -29.47 6.54 -5.17
C ARG A 107 -28.64 5.29 -4.90
N VAL A 108 -28.09 5.14 -3.69
CA VAL A 108 -27.36 3.94 -3.26
C VAL A 108 -28.29 2.72 -3.24
N LEU A 109 -29.50 2.85 -2.69
CA LEU A 109 -30.50 1.79 -2.66
C LEU A 109 -30.92 1.36 -4.08
N LYS A 110 -31.11 2.33 -4.98
CA LYS A 110 -31.40 2.10 -6.41
C LYS A 110 -30.24 1.39 -7.10
N SER A 111 -28.99 1.79 -6.85
CA SER A 111 -27.79 1.11 -7.36
C SER A 111 -27.70 -0.32 -6.81
N PHE A 112 -27.86 -0.50 -5.50
CA PHE A 112 -27.88 -1.81 -4.84
C PHE A 112 -28.95 -2.74 -5.43
N ARG A 113 -30.13 -2.21 -5.79
CA ARG A 113 -31.22 -3.02 -6.36
C ARG A 113 -31.13 -3.28 -7.85
N THR A 114 -30.74 -2.28 -8.65
CA THR A 114 -30.45 -2.48 -10.08
C THR A 114 -29.28 -3.45 -10.27
N HIS A 115 -28.41 -3.58 -9.26
CA HIS A 115 -27.27 -4.50 -9.25
C HIS A 115 -27.54 -5.74 -8.37
N ARG A 116 -28.79 -5.94 -7.95
CA ARG A 116 -29.18 -7.09 -7.14
C ARG A 116 -29.02 -8.36 -7.97
N PRO A 117 -28.36 -9.40 -7.44
CA PRO A 117 -28.01 -10.59 -8.20
C PRO A 117 -29.25 -11.47 -8.42
N MET A 118 -30.06 -11.11 -9.40
CA MET A 118 -30.72 -12.11 -10.24
C MET A 118 -29.78 -12.42 -11.41
N GLY A 119 -28.61 -12.97 -11.10
CA GLY A 119 -27.73 -13.62 -12.07
C GLY A 119 -26.88 -12.75 -13.00
N LYS A 120 -26.96 -11.41 -13.00
CA LYS A 120 -26.04 -10.56 -13.79
C LYS A 120 -25.18 -9.70 -12.88
N MET A 121 -23.94 -10.16 -12.71
CA MET A 121 -22.85 -9.46 -12.03
C MET A 121 -22.59 -8.10 -12.70
N VAL A 122 -22.66 -7.02 -11.90
CA VAL A 122 -21.66 -5.93 -12.01
C VAL A 122 -20.31 -6.62 -12.05
N LYS A 123 -19.38 -6.23 -12.94
CA LYS A 123 -18.05 -6.85 -13.07
C LYS A 123 -17.28 -6.82 -11.73
N GLN A 124 -17.61 -7.71 -10.81
CA GLN A 124 -17.07 -7.79 -9.47
C GLN A 124 -15.93 -8.79 -9.53
N ALA A 125 -14.72 -8.35 -9.20
CA ALA A 125 -13.59 -9.24 -9.11
C ALA A 125 -13.92 -10.40 -8.16
N GLY A 126 -13.60 -11.63 -8.57
CA GLY A 126 -13.81 -12.78 -7.73
C GLY A 126 -13.04 -12.65 -6.42
N ALA A 127 -13.66 -12.92 -5.26
CA ALA A 127 -12.96 -12.88 -3.97
C ALA A 127 -11.87 -13.96 -3.89
N CYS A 128 -10.63 -13.60 -3.56
CA CYS A 128 -9.58 -14.57 -3.28
C CYS A 128 -9.89 -15.25 -1.94
N THR A 129 -9.82 -16.57 -1.86
CA THR A 129 -9.93 -17.29 -0.58
C THR A 129 -8.55 -17.44 0.07
N LYS A 130 -8.51 -17.73 1.38
CA LYS A 130 -7.25 -18.02 2.08
C LYS A 130 -6.52 -19.22 1.47
N HIS A 131 -7.27 -20.22 1.00
CA HIS A 131 -6.73 -21.37 0.29
C HIS A 131 -6.10 -20.99 -1.06
N GLU A 132 -6.80 -20.20 -1.88
CA GLU A 132 -6.26 -19.69 -3.15
C GLU A 132 -5.01 -18.83 -2.91
N LEU A 133 -5.00 -17.96 -1.89
CA LEU A 133 -3.81 -17.20 -1.49
C LEU A 133 -2.61 -18.12 -1.21
N ARG A 134 -2.83 -19.19 -0.43
CA ARG A 134 -1.81 -20.19 -0.14
C ARG A 134 -1.31 -20.86 -1.41
N GLN A 135 -2.19 -21.27 -2.33
CA GLN A 135 -1.78 -21.87 -3.60
C GLN A 135 -0.90 -20.91 -4.42
N LEU A 136 -1.30 -19.64 -4.53
CA LEU A 136 -0.55 -18.61 -5.27
C LEU A 136 0.84 -18.36 -4.67
N MET A 137 0.92 -18.17 -3.35
CA MET A 137 2.17 -17.91 -2.65
C MET A 137 3.10 -19.13 -2.64
N THR A 138 2.56 -20.34 -2.39
CA THR A 138 3.35 -21.58 -2.45
C THR A 138 3.90 -21.82 -3.86
N TYR A 139 3.11 -21.58 -4.91
CA TYR A 139 3.60 -21.68 -6.29
C TYR A 139 4.73 -20.69 -6.58
N LEU A 140 4.62 -19.43 -6.12
CA LEU A 140 5.72 -18.48 -6.25
C LEU A 140 6.97 -18.98 -5.51
N SER A 141 6.83 -19.51 -4.30
CA SER A 141 7.97 -20.04 -3.53
C SER A 141 8.65 -21.24 -4.22
N THR A 142 7.88 -22.16 -4.81
CA THR A 142 8.42 -23.35 -5.50
C THR A 142 8.90 -23.05 -6.92
N THR A 143 8.46 -21.96 -7.53
CA THR A 143 8.90 -21.54 -8.87
C THR A 143 9.86 -20.35 -8.86
N ALA A 144 10.19 -19.80 -7.70
CA ALA A 144 11.09 -18.66 -7.54
C ALA A 144 12.43 -18.90 -8.24
N THR A 145 12.83 -17.97 -9.09
CA THR A 145 14.11 -18.00 -9.84
C THR A 145 14.85 -16.68 -9.73
N VAL A 146 14.17 -15.61 -9.34
CA VAL A 146 14.73 -14.26 -9.25
C VAL A 146 14.30 -13.61 -7.94
N PRO A 147 15.08 -12.64 -7.41
CA PRO A 147 14.76 -11.97 -6.16
C PRO A 147 13.35 -11.35 -6.11
N ILE A 148 12.88 -10.82 -7.24
CA ILE A 148 11.54 -10.20 -7.38
C ILE A 148 10.39 -11.17 -7.07
N ASP A 149 10.57 -12.49 -7.22
CA ASP A 149 9.52 -13.46 -6.88
C ASP A 149 9.21 -13.42 -5.37
N TYR A 150 10.20 -13.17 -4.50
CA TYR A 150 10.00 -13.05 -3.04
C TYR A 150 9.34 -11.73 -2.63
N LEU A 151 9.65 -10.66 -3.36
CA LEU A 151 8.97 -9.37 -3.25
C LEU A 151 7.50 -9.48 -3.69
N ASP A 152 7.21 -10.26 -4.75
CA ASP A 152 5.84 -10.58 -5.18
C ASP A 152 5.08 -11.43 -4.14
N ILE A 153 5.75 -12.36 -3.46
CA ILE A 153 5.16 -13.13 -2.34
C ILE A 153 4.75 -12.18 -1.21
N ALA A 154 5.63 -11.26 -0.79
CA ALA A 154 5.32 -10.26 0.22
C ALA A 154 4.16 -9.34 -0.22
N LEU A 155 4.14 -8.93 -1.49
CA LEU A 155 3.04 -8.14 -2.07
C LEU A 155 1.69 -8.86 -1.95
N LEU A 156 1.60 -10.14 -2.35
CA LEU A 156 0.35 -10.91 -2.26
C LEU A 156 -0.11 -11.09 -0.82
N SER A 157 0.83 -11.33 0.11
CA SER A 157 0.53 -11.42 1.54
C SER A 157 -0.04 -10.10 2.06
N LEU A 158 0.64 -8.98 1.83
CA LEU A 158 0.19 -7.68 2.34
C LEU A 158 -1.14 -7.24 1.72
N LEU A 159 -1.39 -7.53 0.44
CA LEU A 159 -2.70 -7.28 -0.20
C LEU A 159 -3.85 -8.01 0.51
N TRP A 160 -3.60 -9.18 1.09
CA TRP A 160 -4.57 -9.91 1.92
C TRP A 160 -4.76 -9.24 3.28
N PHE A 161 -3.67 -9.00 4.01
CA PHE A 161 -3.73 -8.56 5.41
C PHE A 161 -4.17 -7.12 5.59
N ILE A 162 -3.98 -6.24 4.60
CA ILE A 162 -4.33 -4.82 4.71
C ILE A 162 -5.83 -4.58 4.48
N VAL A 163 -6.54 -5.48 3.76
CA VAL A 163 -7.96 -5.29 3.40
C VAL A 163 -8.24 -3.92 2.69
N GLY A 164 -7.18 -3.32 2.15
CA GLY A 164 -7.14 -1.99 1.56
C GLY A 164 -7.02 -2.00 0.05
N ARG A 165 -6.77 -0.84 -0.56
CA ARG A 165 -6.50 -0.78 -2.00
C ARG A 165 -5.06 -1.21 -2.26
N ALA A 166 -4.81 -1.77 -3.44
CA ALA A 166 -3.44 -2.09 -3.84
C ALA A 166 -2.55 -0.83 -3.84
N SER A 167 -3.08 0.32 -4.26
CA SER A 167 -2.40 1.63 -4.23
C SER A 167 -1.78 1.99 -2.88
N ASP A 168 -2.40 1.57 -1.77
CA ASP A 168 -1.92 1.87 -0.42
C ASP A 168 -0.52 1.25 -0.17
N LEU A 169 -0.14 0.21 -0.92
CA LEU A 169 1.19 -0.41 -0.85
C LEU A 169 2.29 0.32 -1.63
N THR A 170 1.94 1.22 -2.55
CA THR A 170 2.95 1.95 -3.35
C THR A 170 3.75 2.95 -2.51
N MET A 171 3.18 3.40 -1.40
CA MET A 171 3.78 4.39 -0.50
C MET A 171 4.44 3.75 0.73
N LEU A 172 4.48 2.42 0.79
CA LEU A 172 4.91 1.71 1.99
C LEU A 172 6.43 1.76 2.17
N GLN A 173 6.89 2.44 3.22
CA GLN A 173 8.30 2.61 3.54
C GLN A 173 8.74 1.69 4.70
N LYS A 174 10.06 1.46 4.80
CA LYS A 174 10.65 0.66 5.89
C LYS A 174 10.45 1.29 7.27
N GLU A 175 10.49 2.61 7.35
CA GLU A 175 10.22 3.39 8.57
C GLU A 175 8.76 3.25 9.08
N ASN A 176 7.85 2.77 8.24
CA ASN A 176 6.46 2.56 8.64
C ASN A 176 6.24 1.28 9.47
N LEU A 177 7.26 0.44 9.60
CA LEU A 177 7.23 -0.74 10.45
C LEU A 177 7.59 -0.37 11.89
N SER A 178 6.85 -0.87 12.86
CA SER A 178 7.16 -0.66 14.29
C SER A 178 6.66 -1.81 15.15
N ILE A 179 7.24 -2.02 16.32
CA ILE A 179 6.72 -2.94 17.34
C ILE A 179 6.35 -2.10 18.56
N CYS A 180 5.12 -2.27 19.06
CA CYS A 180 4.65 -1.55 20.24
C CYS A 180 5.06 -2.24 21.55
N SER A 181 4.78 -1.58 22.68
CA SER A 181 5.04 -2.12 24.02
C SER A 181 4.30 -3.43 24.32
N SER A 182 3.11 -3.65 23.74
CA SER A 182 2.39 -4.93 23.83
C SER A 182 2.92 -6.02 22.89
N ASN A 183 4.14 -5.89 22.36
CA ASN A 183 4.80 -6.84 21.47
C ASN A 183 3.95 -7.22 20.24
N VAL A 184 3.33 -6.22 19.60
CA VAL A 184 2.55 -6.38 18.36
C VAL A 184 3.23 -5.59 17.24
N LEU A 185 3.34 -6.20 16.06
CA LEU A 185 3.94 -5.59 14.88
C LEU A 185 2.90 -4.70 14.20
N PHE A 186 3.25 -3.45 13.97
CA PHE A 186 2.43 -2.45 13.30
C PHE A 186 3.02 -2.04 11.96
N LEU A 187 2.11 -1.84 11.02
CA LEU A 187 2.34 -1.25 9.72
C LEU A 187 1.55 0.05 9.63
N ARG A 188 2.25 1.18 9.50
CA ARG A 188 1.66 2.50 9.30
C ARG A 188 1.47 2.75 7.80
N ILE A 189 0.24 2.96 7.35
CA ILE A 189 -0.07 3.05 5.92
C ILE A 189 -0.80 4.36 5.65
N MET A 190 -0.37 5.06 4.60
CA MET A 190 -1.13 6.17 4.04
C MET A 190 -2.20 5.66 3.07
N ARG A 191 -3.46 5.97 3.35
CA ARG A 191 -4.57 5.64 2.46
C ARG A 191 -4.61 6.62 1.30
N VAL A 192 -4.14 6.21 0.13
CA VAL A 192 -3.97 7.09 -1.05
C VAL A 192 -5.22 7.92 -1.39
N MET A 193 -6.41 7.35 -1.22
CA MET A 193 -7.68 7.99 -1.60
C MET A 193 -8.30 8.87 -0.51
N THR A 194 -7.92 8.69 0.76
CA THR A 194 -8.46 9.52 1.85
C THR A 194 -7.40 10.40 2.48
N THR A 195 -6.13 10.24 2.08
CA THR A 195 -4.94 10.86 2.67
C THR A 195 -4.81 10.63 4.17
N ASP A 196 -5.58 9.71 4.74
CA ASP A 196 -5.57 9.37 6.15
C ASP A 196 -4.42 8.39 6.43
N GLU A 197 -3.68 8.66 7.49
CA GLU A 197 -2.70 7.73 8.04
C GLU A 197 -3.39 6.72 8.94
N GLN A 198 -3.14 5.44 8.73
CA GLN A 198 -3.71 4.36 9.54
C GLN A 198 -2.63 3.40 10.00
N SER A 199 -2.62 3.10 11.30
CA SER A 199 -1.78 2.05 11.88
C SER A 199 -2.54 0.72 11.86
N MET A 200 -1.88 -0.34 11.40
CA MET A 200 -2.47 -1.66 11.25
C MET A 200 -1.61 -2.72 11.92
N SER A 201 -2.22 -3.55 12.75
CA SER A 201 -1.56 -4.70 13.36
C SER A 201 -1.38 -5.85 12.36
N LEU A 202 -0.24 -6.53 12.48
CA LEU A 202 0.13 -7.73 11.72
C LEU A 202 0.50 -8.85 12.70
N PHE A 203 -0.13 -10.01 12.51
CA PHE A 203 0.17 -11.21 13.28
C PHE A 203 0.79 -12.28 12.37
N PRO A 204 1.63 -13.17 12.92
CA PRO A 204 2.10 -14.34 12.20
C PRO A 204 0.93 -15.22 11.78
N ASP A 205 0.91 -15.67 10.54
CA ASP A 205 -0.10 -16.61 10.04
C ASP A 205 0.11 -18.00 10.66
N VAL A 206 -0.97 -18.75 10.85
CA VAL A 206 -0.90 -20.17 11.23
C VAL A 206 -0.19 -21.01 10.16
N VAL A 207 -0.26 -20.59 8.89
CA VAL A 207 0.47 -21.21 7.80
C VAL A 207 1.73 -20.40 7.48
N THR A 208 2.91 -21.02 7.67
CA THR A 208 4.22 -20.40 7.41
C THR A 208 4.34 -19.80 6.01
N SER A 209 3.83 -20.48 4.98
CA SER A 209 3.97 -20.03 3.58
C SER A 209 3.13 -18.80 3.23
N THR A 210 2.12 -18.45 4.05
CA THR A 210 1.32 -17.23 3.89
C THR A 210 1.60 -16.18 4.98
N CYS A 211 2.53 -16.47 5.89
CA CYS A 211 2.90 -15.59 6.99
C CYS A 211 3.45 -14.25 6.48
N PRO A 212 2.83 -13.11 6.83
CA PRO A 212 3.24 -11.81 6.33
C PRO A 212 4.63 -11.42 6.87
N ILE A 213 4.94 -11.80 8.11
CA ILE A 213 6.23 -11.52 8.75
C ILE A 213 7.35 -12.27 8.03
N THR A 214 7.17 -13.58 7.80
CA THR A 214 8.13 -14.40 7.05
C THR A 214 8.27 -13.93 5.60
N ALA A 215 7.17 -13.57 4.94
CA ALA A 215 7.19 -13.08 3.56
C ALA A 215 7.95 -11.74 3.43
N MET A 216 7.72 -10.80 4.35
CA MET A 216 8.48 -9.53 4.40
C MET A 216 9.96 -9.77 4.69
N ALA A 217 10.29 -10.68 5.62
CA ALA A 217 11.67 -11.02 5.92
C ALA A 217 12.38 -11.59 4.68
N ALA A 218 11.77 -12.56 3.99
CA ALA A 218 12.31 -13.11 2.74
C ALA A 218 12.45 -12.05 1.64
N ALA A 219 11.50 -11.14 1.50
CA ALA A 219 11.58 -10.06 0.53
C ALA A 219 12.74 -9.10 0.84
N LEU A 220 12.94 -8.72 2.11
CA LEU A 220 14.04 -7.85 2.55
C LEU A 220 15.40 -8.51 2.38
N VAL A 221 15.53 -9.79 2.72
CA VAL A 221 16.76 -10.58 2.49
C VAL A 221 17.11 -10.62 1.01
N MET A 222 16.11 -10.65 0.12
CA MET A 222 16.31 -10.71 -1.33
C MET A 222 16.40 -9.34 -2.00
N GLN A 223 16.33 -8.23 -1.27
CA GLN A 223 16.53 -6.92 -1.88
C GLN A 223 17.98 -6.80 -2.38
N THR A 224 18.14 -6.53 -3.68
CA THR A 224 19.46 -6.38 -4.32
C THR A 224 20.10 -5.02 -4.03
N ARG A 225 19.34 -4.06 -3.48
CA ARG A 225 19.85 -2.76 -3.03
C ARG A 225 19.05 -2.17 -1.88
N PRO A 226 19.67 -1.25 -1.11
CA PRO A 226 18.97 -0.31 -0.25
C PRO A 226 17.90 0.50 -0.99
N SER A 227 16.77 0.63 -0.32
CA SER A 227 15.58 1.34 -0.77
C SER A 227 14.79 1.77 0.44
N ALA A 228 14.21 2.98 0.41
CA ALA A 228 13.28 3.42 1.45
C ALA A 228 11.94 2.65 1.38
N SER A 229 11.50 2.31 0.17
CA SER A 229 10.30 1.49 -0.04
C SER A 229 10.54 0.05 0.41
N LEU A 230 9.54 -0.52 1.11
CA LEU A 230 9.52 -1.94 1.49
C LEU A 230 9.36 -2.85 0.25
N LEU A 231 8.62 -2.38 -0.76
CA LEU A 231 8.35 -3.08 -2.02
C LEU A 231 8.83 -2.23 -3.22
N PRO A 232 10.17 -2.13 -3.43
CA PRO A 232 10.76 -1.27 -4.47
C PRO A 232 10.42 -1.66 -5.90
N GLN A 233 9.88 -2.87 -6.12
CA GLN A 233 9.44 -3.33 -7.44
C GLN A 233 8.12 -2.71 -7.89
N LEU A 234 7.39 -2.06 -6.98
CA LEU A 234 6.14 -1.40 -7.30
C LEU A 234 6.40 -0.06 -8.02
N PRO A 235 5.51 0.34 -8.95
CA PRO A 235 5.60 1.66 -9.58
C PRO A 235 5.49 2.77 -8.52
N VAL A 236 6.35 3.78 -8.63
CA VAL A 236 6.24 5.00 -7.83
C VAL A 236 4.95 5.72 -8.23
N PRO A 237 4.11 6.15 -7.27
CA PRO A 237 2.89 6.87 -7.60
C PRO A 237 3.23 8.18 -8.32
N SER A 238 2.60 8.40 -9.48
CA SER A 238 2.70 9.66 -10.21
C SER A 238 1.78 10.70 -9.58
N ALA A 239 2.07 12.00 -9.72
CA ALA A 239 1.18 13.08 -9.25
C ALA A 239 -0.25 12.96 -9.82
N THR A 240 -0.40 12.30 -10.97
CA THR A 240 -1.67 11.98 -11.64
C THR A 240 -2.45 10.80 -11.03
N ASP A 241 -1.83 9.95 -10.20
CA ASP A 241 -2.52 8.88 -9.47
C ASP A 241 -3.27 9.39 -8.23
N VAL A 242 -3.00 10.63 -7.81
CA VAL A 242 -3.71 11.35 -6.76
C VAL A 242 -4.82 12.15 -7.42
N ASN A 243 -6.02 11.58 -7.53
CA ASN A 243 -7.16 12.29 -8.11
C ASN A 243 -7.59 13.47 -7.22
N GLY A 244 -7.14 14.68 -7.58
CA GLY A 244 -7.78 15.95 -7.22
C GLY A 244 -6.79 17.02 -6.73
N PRO A 245 -7.00 18.31 -7.09
CA PRO A 245 -6.32 19.42 -6.42
C PRO A 245 -6.95 19.57 -5.04
N SER A 246 -6.20 19.30 -3.98
CA SER A 246 -6.57 19.74 -2.64
C SER A 246 -5.32 19.89 -1.79
N GLU A 247 -5.24 21.03 -1.14
CA GLU A 247 -4.23 21.52 -0.18
C GLU A 247 -4.10 20.66 1.10
N LEU A 248 -4.22 19.34 1.00
CA LEU A 248 -4.23 18.43 2.15
C LEU A 248 -3.25 17.25 1.99
N VAL A 249 -2.16 17.48 1.26
CA VAL A 249 -0.95 16.67 1.43
C VAL A 249 -0.27 17.17 2.72
N PRO A 250 -0.06 16.33 3.75
CA PRO A 250 0.65 16.76 4.95
C PRO A 250 1.98 17.40 4.57
N LEU A 251 2.32 18.55 5.16
CA LEU A 251 3.57 19.26 4.85
C LEU A 251 4.79 18.35 5.08
N SER A 252 4.71 17.39 6.01
CA SER A 252 5.73 16.35 6.21
C SER A 252 5.93 15.44 4.99
N PHE A 253 4.90 15.18 4.19
CA PHE A 253 4.98 14.44 2.94
C PHE A 253 5.51 15.31 1.80
N VAL A 254 5.14 16.59 1.75
CA VAL A 254 5.75 17.57 0.82
C VAL A 254 7.25 17.70 1.10
N LEU A 255 7.65 17.79 2.37
CA LEU A 255 9.03 17.93 2.83
C LEU A 255 9.86 16.63 2.74
N SER A 256 9.24 15.46 2.85
CA SER A 256 9.91 14.16 2.64
C SER A 256 9.98 13.74 1.16
N GLY A 257 9.10 14.32 0.32
CA GLY A 257 9.03 14.10 -1.13
C GLY A 257 9.69 15.19 -2.00
N THR A 258 10.28 16.23 -1.40
CA THR A 258 10.73 17.44 -2.11
C THR A 258 11.84 17.21 -3.14
N ARG A 259 12.69 16.18 -3.03
CA ARG A 259 13.75 15.98 -4.03
C ARG A 259 13.27 15.47 -5.39
N ILE A 260 12.05 14.95 -5.51
CA ILE A 260 11.49 14.47 -6.79
C ILE A 260 10.69 15.56 -7.49
N MET A 261 10.00 16.44 -6.75
CA MET A 261 9.22 17.53 -7.35
C MET A 261 10.04 18.76 -7.73
N GLU A 262 11.16 19.06 -7.06
CA GLU A 262 12.07 20.13 -7.47
C GLU A 262 12.75 19.83 -8.81
N SER A 263 13.23 18.59 -9.00
CA SER A 263 13.80 18.12 -10.28
C SER A 263 12.80 18.18 -11.45
N LEU A 264 11.49 18.01 -11.18
CA LEU A 264 10.45 18.07 -12.20
C LEU A 264 9.95 19.50 -12.49
N LYS A 265 10.15 20.44 -11.56
CA LYS A 265 9.88 21.87 -11.81
C LYS A 265 10.94 22.51 -12.68
N GLU A 266 12.21 22.15 -12.52
CA GLU A 266 13.30 22.65 -13.38
C GLU A 266 13.13 22.18 -14.84
N GLN A 267 12.69 20.93 -15.06
CA GLN A 267 12.39 20.41 -16.41
C GLN A 267 11.14 21.02 -17.06
N ALA A 268 10.21 21.57 -16.28
CA ALA A 268 9.01 22.23 -16.81
C ALA A 268 9.25 23.68 -17.23
N ILE A 269 10.28 24.34 -16.66
CA ILE A 269 10.62 25.74 -16.93
C ILE A 269 11.47 25.86 -18.21
N GLU A 270 12.36 24.89 -18.49
CA GLU A 270 13.10 24.85 -19.77
C GLU A 270 12.18 24.57 -20.98
N ALA A 271 11.12 23.79 -20.81
CA ALA A 271 10.20 23.43 -21.90
C ALA A 271 9.24 24.55 -22.31
N GLN A 272 9.00 25.57 -21.46
CA GLN A 272 8.14 26.72 -21.76
C GLN A 272 8.89 27.89 -22.43
N SER A 273 10.22 27.86 -22.45
CA SER A 273 11.04 28.99 -22.91
C SER A 273 11.43 28.93 -24.40
N MET A 274 11.09 27.84 -25.11
CA MET A 274 11.61 27.53 -26.46
C MET A 274 10.55 27.45 -27.58
N SER A 275 9.31 27.90 -27.36
CA SER A 275 8.22 27.71 -28.33
C SER A 275 7.43 28.96 -28.70
N LEU A 276 8.09 30.12 -28.71
CA LEU A 276 7.58 31.33 -29.35
C LEU A 276 8.60 31.83 -30.38
N GLU A 277 8.62 31.20 -31.55
CA GLU A 277 9.02 31.85 -32.81
C GLU A 277 8.71 30.90 -33.99
N SER A 278 7.61 31.17 -34.68
CA SER A 278 7.50 31.29 -36.15
C SER A 278 6.08 31.01 -36.64
N ASP A 279 5.54 32.07 -37.25
CA ASP A 279 4.22 32.24 -37.84
C ASP A 279 4.05 31.54 -39.21
N GLU A 280 2.77 31.26 -39.51
CA GLU A 280 2.04 31.31 -40.79
C GLU A 280 2.48 30.47 -42.03
N VAL A 281 1.55 29.70 -42.61
CA VAL A 281 0.86 29.96 -43.91
C VAL A 281 -0.17 28.84 -44.25
N SER A 282 -1.42 29.30 -44.46
CA SER A 282 -2.56 28.87 -45.30
C SER A 282 -2.64 27.51 -46.06
N GLY A 283 -3.82 26.87 -45.98
CA GLY A 283 -4.53 26.31 -47.15
C GLY A 283 -5.03 24.85 -47.08
N PRO A 284 -6.25 24.50 -47.56
CA PRO A 284 -7.00 23.30 -47.15
C PRO A 284 -6.94 22.13 -48.15
N ASN A 285 -6.97 20.87 -47.67
CA ASN A 285 -7.75 19.73 -48.22
C ASN A 285 -7.32 18.34 -47.68
N ASN A 286 -8.29 17.66 -47.06
CA ASN A 286 -8.62 16.22 -47.07
C ASN A 286 -7.55 15.10 -47.12
N PHE A 287 -7.50 14.37 -45.98
CA PHE A 287 -7.24 12.93 -45.74
C PHE A 287 -5.81 12.36 -45.93
N PRO A 288 -5.44 11.26 -45.23
CA PRO A 288 -5.16 11.18 -43.80
C PRO A 288 -3.77 10.55 -43.56
N LEU A 289 -2.86 11.21 -42.83
CA LEU A 289 -1.57 10.59 -42.50
C LEU A 289 -1.33 10.57 -40.99
N ALA A 290 -1.06 9.35 -40.52
CA ALA A 290 -0.85 8.97 -39.14
C ALA A 290 0.23 9.83 -38.46
N SER A 291 -0.09 10.36 -37.28
CA SER A 291 0.87 11.03 -36.40
C SER A 291 1.17 10.18 -35.17
N ALA A 292 2.46 10.15 -34.86
CA ALA A 292 3.16 9.28 -33.94
C ALA A 292 2.69 9.37 -32.48
N LYS A 293 2.72 8.22 -31.79
CA LYS A 293 2.55 8.12 -30.33
C LYS A 293 3.75 8.72 -29.61
N THR A 294 3.49 9.72 -28.78
CA THR A 294 4.38 10.16 -27.71
C THR A 294 4.38 9.17 -26.53
N SER A 295 5.46 9.22 -25.76
CA SER A 295 6.04 8.22 -24.84
C SER A 295 5.09 7.53 -23.85
N LYS A 296 5.23 6.20 -23.72
CA LYS A 296 4.53 5.33 -22.76
C LYS A 296 4.96 5.60 -21.30
N GLN A 297 4.05 6.12 -20.49
CA GLN A 297 4.13 6.08 -19.02
C GLN A 297 4.21 4.63 -18.51
N PRO A 298 4.96 4.35 -17.42
CA PRO A 298 5.03 3.02 -16.83
C PRO A 298 3.68 2.56 -16.26
N PRO A 299 3.36 1.25 -16.32
CA PRO A 299 2.07 0.73 -15.87
C PRO A 299 1.92 0.81 -14.35
N GLY A 300 0.82 1.42 -13.87
CA GLY A 300 0.51 1.55 -12.44
C GLY A 300 0.27 0.20 -11.71
N ILE A 301 0.19 0.25 -10.38
CA ILE A 301 0.17 -0.94 -9.49
C ILE A 301 -0.88 -1.99 -9.85
N HIS A 302 -2.08 -1.57 -10.25
CA HIS A 302 -3.15 -2.51 -10.64
C HIS A 302 -2.74 -3.33 -11.86
N ALA A 303 -2.06 -2.72 -12.83
CA ALA A 303 -1.53 -3.43 -13.99
C ALA A 303 -0.33 -4.31 -13.62
N TYR A 304 0.49 -3.93 -12.63
CA TYR A 304 1.51 -4.81 -12.06
C TYR A 304 0.90 -6.08 -11.46
N VAL A 305 -0.02 -5.92 -10.50
CA VAL A 305 -0.66 -7.05 -9.80
C VAL A 305 -1.43 -7.94 -10.77
N ASN A 306 -2.19 -7.37 -11.70
CA ASN A 306 -2.95 -8.17 -12.67
C ASN A 306 -2.04 -8.95 -13.63
N ARG A 307 -0.85 -8.43 -13.97
CA ARG A 307 0.16 -9.18 -14.75
C ARG A 307 0.73 -10.34 -13.94
N LEU A 308 1.02 -10.11 -12.66
CA LEU A 308 1.45 -11.17 -11.74
C LEU A 308 0.41 -12.28 -11.67
N LEU A 309 -0.86 -11.95 -11.43
CA LEU A 309 -1.96 -12.92 -11.36
C LEU A 309 -2.16 -13.67 -12.67
N GLY A 310 -2.13 -12.97 -13.80
CA GLY A 310 -2.20 -13.61 -15.12
C GLY A 310 -1.10 -14.65 -15.37
N ARG A 311 0.07 -14.50 -14.73
CA ARG A 311 1.17 -15.48 -14.76
C ARG A 311 0.90 -16.70 -13.87
N ILE A 312 0.44 -16.48 -12.64
CA ILE A 312 0.43 -17.53 -11.61
C ILE A 312 -0.91 -18.25 -11.44
N SER A 313 -2.05 -17.63 -11.76
CA SER A 313 -3.37 -18.19 -11.46
C SER A 313 -3.63 -19.51 -12.20
N LYS A 314 -3.35 -19.58 -13.52
CA LYS A 314 -3.59 -20.81 -14.30
C LYS A 314 -2.73 -22.00 -13.84
N PRO A 315 -1.39 -21.87 -13.67
CA PRO A 315 -0.56 -22.94 -13.13
C PRO A 315 -0.98 -23.43 -11.73
N THR A 316 -1.51 -22.54 -10.89
CA THR A 316 -1.95 -22.88 -9.53
C THR A 316 -3.30 -23.59 -9.45
N GLY A 317 -4.01 -23.74 -10.59
CA GLY A 317 -5.36 -24.30 -10.62
C GLY A 317 -6.45 -23.34 -10.12
N VAL A 318 -6.11 -22.07 -9.85
CA VAL A 318 -7.08 -21.03 -9.48
C VAL A 318 -7.87 -20.63 -10.72
N GLN A 319 -9.07 -21.22 -10.85
CA GLN A 319 -9.96 -21.02 -12.01
C GLN A 319 -10.61 -19.64 -12.03
N LYS A 320 -10.70 -18.98 -10.87
CA LYS A 320 -11.31 -17.66 -10.75
C LYS A 320 -10.42 -16.60 -11.41
N ALA A 321 -11.03 -15.71 -12.20
CA ALA A 321 -10.35 -14.52 -12.71
C ALA A 321 -10.07 -13.53 -11.56
N LEU A 322 -8.94 -13.73 -10.87
CA LEU A 322 -8.49 -12.84 -9.82
C LEU A 322 -7.90 -11.55 -10.41
N THR A 323 -8.10 -10.46 -9.67
CA THR A 323 -7.50 -9.16 -9.95
C THR A 323 -6.93 -8.58 -8.65
N SER A 324 -6.26 -7.43 -8.73
CA SER A 324 -5.85 -6.68 -7.52
C SER A 324 -6.97 -6.46 -6.49
N HIS A 325 -8.23 -6.30 -6.91
CA HIS A 325 -9.37 -6.14 -5.99
C HIS A 325 -9.80 -7.43 -5.29
N SER A 326 -9.36 -8.58 -5.78
CA SER A 326 -9.74 -9.89 -5.26
C SER A 326 -9.25 -10.15 -3.83
N PHE A 327 -8.07 -9.65 -3.48
CA PHE A 327 -7.46 -9.83 -2.16
C PHE A 327 -8.20 -9.02 -1.08
N ARG A 328 -8.46 -7.75 -1.35
CA ARG A 328 -9.30 -6.89 -0.49
C ARG A 328 -10.66 -7.52 -0.22
N ARG A 329 -11.35 -7.97 -1.27
CA ARG A 329 -12.65 -8.63 -1.14
C ARG A 329 -12.53 -9.95 -0.37
N GLY A 330 -11.47 -10.72 -0.66
CA GLY A 330 -11.15 -11.99 -0.03
C GLY A 330 -10.94 -11.88 1.48
N GLY A 331 -10.01 -11.03 1.90
CA GLY A 331 -9.75 -10.77 3.31
C GLY A 331 -10.98 -10.27 4.06
N ALA A 332 -11.75 -9.35 3.45
CA ALA A 332 -13.00 -8.86 4.05
C ALA A 332 -14.05 -9.98 4.21
N GLN A 333 -14.25 -10.82 3.18
CA GLN A 333 -15.17 -11.96 3.28
C GLN A 333 -14.69 -13.00 4.29
N HIS A 334 -13.38 -13.23 4.38
CA HIS A 334 -12.80 -14.14 5.36
C HIS A 334 -13.02 -13.65 6.79
N GLY A 335 -12.76 -12.36 7.06
CA GLY A 335 -13.06 -11.74 8.35
C GLY A 335 -14.54 -11.81 8.69
N ASN A 336 -15.41 -11.47 7.73
CA ASN A 336 -16.87 -11.49 7.94
C ASN A 336 -17.43 -12.91 8.10
N GLY A 337 -16.65 -13.94 7.76
CA GLY A 337 -17.01 -15.33 8.03
C GLY A 337 -16.87 -15.73 9.50
N ASN A 338 -16.22 -14.90 10.33
CA ASN A 338 -16.04 -15.14 11.75
C ASN A 338 -17.10 -14.38 12.57
N SER A 339 -17.88 -15.10 13.39
CA SER A 339 -18.96 -14.52 14.19
C SER A 339 -18.49 -13.58 15.31
N GLY A 340 -17.22 -13.66 15.71
CA GLY A 340 -16.62 -12.79 16.73
C GLY A 340 -16.13 -11.43 16.20
N LEU A 341 -16.27 -11.16 14.90
CA LEU A 341 -15.92 -9.87 14.32
C LEU A 341 -17.15 -9.04 13.95
N SER A 342 -17.14 -7.77 14.34
CA SER A 342 -18.08 -6.79 13.82
C SER A 342 -17.75 -6.43 12.37
N LEU A 343 -18.78 -6.27 11.54
CA LEU A 343 -18.63 -5.72 10.19
C LEU A 343 -17.95 -4.34 10.23
N GLN A 344 -18.23 -3.54 11.25
CA GLN A 344 -17.66 -2.21 11.43
C GLN A 344 -16.11 -2.29 11.51
N TRP A 345 -15.56 -3.20 12.32
CA TRP A 345 -14.11 -3.36 12.47
C TRP A 345 -13.41 -3.74 11.15
N ILE A 346 -14.06 -4.55 10.31
CA ILE A 346 -13.53 -4.93 8.99
C ILE A 346 -13.54 -3.73 8.04
N VAL A 347 -14.61 -2.94 8.08
CA VAL A 347 -14.76 -1.72 7.29
C VAL A 347 -13.72 -0.68 7.69
N ASP A 348 -13.49 -0.53 8.99
CA ASP A 348 -12.52 0.37 9.61
C ASP A 348 -11.09 -0.01 9.24
N ARG A 349 -10.74 -1.30 9.41
CA ARG A 349 -9.45 -1.83 8.94
C ARG A 349 -9.22 -1.57 7.46
N GLY A 350 -10.27 -1.63 6.65
CA GLY A 350 -10.18 -1.36 5.22
C GLY A 350 -10.00 0.12 4.85
N GLY A 351 -10.22 1.05 5.79
CA GLY A 351 -10.26 2.49 5.53
C GLY A 351 -11.38 2.88 4.57
N TRP A 352 -12.53 2.20 4.61
CA TRP A 352 -13.61 2.45 3.66
C TRP A 352 -14.50 3.57 4.19
N ASN A 353 -14.48 4.70 3.47
CA ASN A 353 -15.18 5.93 3.84
C ASN A 353 -16.70 5.68 3.98
N LEU A 354 -17.17 5.57 5.22
CA LEU A 354 -18.55 5.75 5.61
C LEU A 354 -18.74 7.22 6.01
N SER A 355 -19.95 7.77 5.86
CA SER A 355 -20.28 9.21 5.99
C SER A 355 -19.59 9.96 7.13
N THR A 356 -19.46 11.29 7.06
CA THR A 356 -18.79 12.16 8.06
C THR A 356 -19.16 11.89 9.53
N GLN A 357 -20.39 11.46 9.81
CA GLN A 357 -20.82 11.03 11.15
C GLN A 357 -20.14 9.74 11.62
N VAL A 358 -19.90 8.78 10.72
CA VAL A 358 -19.13 7.57 11.00
C VAL A 358 -17.67 7.92 11.28
N LYS A 359 -17.08 8.94 10.64
CA LYS A 359 -15.74 9.43 11.01
C LYS A 359 -15.66 9.94 12.46
N ALA A 360 -16.71 10.60 12.96
CA ALA A 360 -16.78 11.03 14.35
C ALA A 360 -16.95 9.84 15.32
N PHE A 361 -17.71 8.80 14.93
CA PHE A 361 -17.80 7.56 15.69
C PHE A 361 -16.51 6.72 15.62
N MET A 362 -15.76 6.76 14.51
CA MET A 362 -14.46 6.11 14.39
C MET A 362 -13.42 6.68 15.37
N TYR A 363 -13.55 7.95 15.77
CA TYR A 363 -12.74 8.53 16.85
C TYR A 363 -13.01 7.89 18.21
N ILE A 364 -14.16 7.21 18.38
CA ILE A 364 -14.61 6.57 19.62
C ILE A 364 -14.41 5.04 19.56
N PHE A 365 -14.53 4.42 18.38
CA PHE A 365 -14.61 2.95 18.18
C PHE A 365 -13.50 2.36 17.30
N ASN A 366 -12.37 3.04 17.11
CA ASN A 366 -11.23 2.48 16.36
C ASN A 366 -10.05 2.24 17.30
N THR A 367 -10.23 1.33 18.25
CA THR A 367 -9.16 0.95 19.16
C THR A 367 -8.19 0.00 18.47
N THR A 368 -6.93 0.06 18.89
CA THR A 368 -5.90 -0.90 18.48
C THR A 368 -6.32 -2.36 18.72
N GLN A 369 -7.17 -2.62 19.72
CA GLN A 369 -7.66 -3.95 20.06
C GLN A 369 -8.61 -4.53 19.00
N GLU A 370 -9.50 -3.71 18.45
CA GLU A 370 -10.46 -4.14 17.41
C GLU A 370 -9.73 -4.47 16.11
N ASP A 371 -8.74 -3.66 15.72
CA ASP A 371 -7.89 -3.97 14.58
C ASP A 371 -7.07 -5.26 14.80
N GLN A 372 -6.54 -5.48 16.01
CA GLN A 372 -5.83 -6.72 16.35
C GLN A 372 -6.71 -7.95 16.21
N ARG A 373 -7.97 -7.87 16.64
CA ARG A 373 -8.96 -8.95 16.45
C ARG A 373 -9.15 -9.30 14.99
N VAL A 374 -9.33 -8.29 14.13
CA VAL A 374 -9.44 -8.52 12.67
C VAL A 374 -8.15 -9.12 12.12
N ALA A 375 -6.98 -8.61 12.52
CA ALA A 375 -5.68 -9.10 12.07
C ALA A 375 -5.43 -10.58 12.43
N LYS A 376 -5.81 -11.00 13.64
CA LYS A 376 -5.72 -12.40 14.10
C LYS A 376 -6.58 -13.33 13.24
N VAL A 377 -7.83 -12.96 12.96
CA VAL A 377 -8.71 -13.74 12.09
C VAL A 377 -8.15 -13.83 10.67
N LEU A 378 -7.62 -12.74 10.11
CA LEU A 378 -6.96 -12.77 8.80
C LEU A 378 -5.73 -13.70 8.78
N ALA A 379 -5.08 -13.88 9.93
CA ALA A 379 -3.94 -14.79 10.15
C ALA A 379 -4.38 -16.23 10.45
N GLY A 380 -5.69 -16.53 10.39
CA GLY A 380 -6.24 -17.86 10.66
C GLY A 380 -6.26 -18.23 12.16
N ARG A 381 -6.23 -17.23 13.04
CA ARG A 381 -6.25 -17.40 14.50
C ARG A 381 -7.62 -17.04 15.07
N ASP A 382 -7.85 -17.48 16.30
CA ASP A 382 -9.01 -17.04 17.07
C ASP A 382 -8.95 -15.53 17.38
N VAL A 383 -10.12 -14.91 17.52
CA VAL A 383 -10.29 -13.46 17.74
C VAL A 383 -9.54 -13.00 19.00
N ASP A 384 -9.60 -13.78 20.08
CA ASP A 384 -8.99 -13.43 21.35
C ASP A 384 -7.70 -14.24 21.63
N ALA A 385 -7.18 -14.96 20.63
CA ALA A 385 -5.92 -15.69 20.75
C ALA A 385 -4.79 -14.79 21.24
N ASN A 386 -4.04 -15.25 22.25
CA ASN A 386 -2.76 -14.63 22.59
C ASN A 386 -1.72 -15.09 21.55
N VAL A 387 -1.03 -14.13 20.93
CA VAL A 387 -0.11 -14.42 19.81
C VAL A 387 1.17 -13.61 20.02
N PRO A 388 2.06 -14.08 20.90
CA PRO A 388 3.33 -13.43 21.13
C PRO A 388 4.19 -13.44 19.86
N LEU A 389 4.93 -12.35 19.64
CA LEU A 389 5.93 -12.29 18.58
C LEU A 389 7.20 -13.00 19.05
N LEU A 390 7.81 -13.73 18.12
CA LEU A 390 9.13 -14.31 18.34
C LEU A 390 10.16 -13.23 18.63
N SER A 391 10.98 -13.49 19.65
CA SER A 391 12.11 -12.65 20.05
C SER A 391 13.41 -13.44 19.93
N LEU A 392 14.49 -12.75 19.58
CA LEU A 392 15.84 -13.30 19.65
C LEU A 392 16.42 -13.23 21.07
N ALA A 393 15.75 -12.56 22.01
CA ALA A 393 16.24 -12.38 23.38
C ALA A 393 16.32 -13.68 24.20
N ASP A 394 15.65 -14.75 23.73
CA ASP A 394 15.65 -16.06 24.39
C ASP A 394 16.96 -16.86 24.17
N PHE A 395 17.86 -16.37 23.31
CA PHE A 395 19.14 -17.02 23.05
C PHE A 395 20.21 -16.58 24.05
N ASP A 396 21.15 -17.47 24.37
CA ASP A 396 22.32 -17.12 25.16
C ASP A 396 23.21 -16.13 24.39
N CYS A 397 24.03 -15.35 25.12
CA CYS A 397 24.85 -14.28 24.53
C CYS A 397 25.72 -14.77 23.37
N SER A 398 26.32 -15.97 23.48
CA SER A 398 27.23 -16.49 22.47
C SER A 398 26.51 -16.87 21.17
N THR A 399 25.32 -17.48 21.29
CA THR A 399 24.46 -17.79 20.15
C THR A 399 23.92 -16.51 19.52
N LEU A 400 23.54 -15.54 20.34
CA LEU A 400 22.98 -14.26 19.91
C LEU A 400 23.99 -13.43 19.11
N GLU A 401 25.28 -13.44 19.48
CA GLU A 401 26.36 -12.82 18.70
C GLU A 401 26.49 -13.43 17.28
N LYS A 402 26.42 -14.77 17.18
CA LYS A 402 26.42 -15.47 15.87
C LYS A 402 25.19 -15.10 15.05
N ILE A 403 24.00 -15.15 15.66
CA ILE A 403 22.74 -14.75 15.01
C ILE A 403 22.83 -13.30 14.52
N HIS A 404 23.35 -12.38 15.32
CA HIS A 404 23.52 -10.98 14.96
C HIS A 404 24.47 -10.79 13.78
N THR A 405 25.55 -11.57 13.72
CA THR A 405 26.50 -11.53 12.61
C THR A 405 25.84 -12.01 11.31
N VAL A 406 25.08 -13.11 11.36
CA VAL A 406 24.30 -13.59 10.21
C VAL A 406 23.21 -12.60 9.80
N LYS A 407 22.45 -12.08 10.76
CA LYS A 407 21.40 -11.06 10.56
C LYS A 407 21.96 -9.84 9.81
N LYS A 408 23.11 -9.31 10.25
CA LYS A 408 23.75 -8.13 9.63
C LYS A 408 24.08 -8.36 8.15
N ARG A 409 24.47 -9.59 7.78
CA ARG A 409 24.76 -9.96 6.39
C ARG A 409 23.50 -10.22 5.57
N LEU A 410 22.53 -10.95 6.12
CA LEU A 410 21.27 -11.25 5.42
C LEU A 410 20.48 -9.98 5.10
N PHE A 411 20.37 -9.08 6.07
CA PHE A 411 19.59 -7.84 5.99
C PHE A 411 20.47 -6.62 5.70
N GLU A 412 21.63 -6.80 5.08
CA GLU A 412 22.57 -5.71 4.82
C GLU A 412 21.85 -4.51 4.19
N CYS A 413 21.04 -4.71 3.15
CA CYS A 413 20.30 -3.67 2.43
C CYS A 413 19.29 -2.85 3.25
N CYS A 414 19.07 -3.15 4.53
CA CYS A 414 18.17 -2.41 5.40
C CYS A 414 18.63 -2.26 6.86
N ILE A 415 19.92 -2.46 7.14
CA ILE A 415 20.51 -2.19 8.46
C ILE A 415 21.84 -1.44 8.31
N GLY A 416 22.06 -0.49 9.21
CA GLY A 416 23.35 0.18 9.42
C GLY A 416 23.74 1.17 8.32
N LEU A 417 22.77 1.67 7.55
CA LEU A 417 22.97 2.73 6.55
C LEU A 417 22.84 4.11 7.20
N VAL A 418 23.53 5.12 6.65
CA VAL A 418 23.50 6.48 7.21
C VAL A 418 22.11 7.12 7.12
N ASP A 419 21.41 6.92 6.01
CA ASP A 419 20.04 7.40 5.85
C ASP A 419 19.05 6.47 6.59
N ALA A 420 18.48 6.98 7.68
CA ALA A 420 17.52 6.26 8.51
C ALA A 420 16.33 5.68 7.70
N ARG A 421 15.91 6.35 6.62
CA ARG A 421 14.77 5.91 5.79
C ARG A 421 15.04 4.61 5.04
N LEU A 422 16.32 4.28 4.79
CA LEU A 422 16.73 3.04 4.14
C LEU A 422 16.73 1.85 5.10
N ASN A 423 16.67 2.12 6.40
CA ASN A 423 16.78 1.11 7.45
C ASN A 423 15.40 0.65 7.93
N VAL A 424 15.29 -0.62 8.30
CA VAL A 424 14.18 -1.12 9.10
C VAL A 424 14.55 -0.98 10.59
N PRO A 425 13.63 -0.57 11.48
CA PRO A 425 13.93 -0.45 12.90
C PRO A 425 14.50 -1.74 13.50
N ALA A 426 15.52 -1.64 14.35
CA ALA A 426 16.30 -2.79 14.82
C ALA A 426 15.43 -3.90 15.45
N VAL A 427 14.49 -3.53 16.33
CA VAL A 427 13.57 -4.46 16.99
C VAL A 427 12.69 -5.20 15.96
N VAL A 428 12.26 -4.51 14.90
CA VAL A 428 11.50 -5.13 13.81
C VAL A 428 12.36 -6.13 13.05
N VAL A 429 13.63 -5.80 12.77
CA VAL A 429 14.53 -6.73 12.07
C VAL A 429 14.83 -7.96 12.91
N ASP A 430 14.95 -7.82 14.23
CA ASP A 430 15.13 -8.96 15.14
C ASP A 430 13.94 -9.93 15.05
N THR A 431 12.71 -9.39 15.11
CA THR A 431 11.50 -10.21 14.93
C THR A 431 11.45 -10.84 13.54
N LEU A 432 11.71 -10.08 12.46
CA LEU A 432 11.73 -10.61 11.10
C LEU A 432 12.77 -11.75 10.96
N CYS A 433 13.95 -11.57 11.55
CA CYS A 433 15.03 -12.55 11.56
C CYS A 433 14.60 -13.81 12.34
N ALA A 434 13.98 -13.68 13.51
CA ALA A 434 13.48 -14.81 14.28
C ALA A 434 12.44 -15.63 13.49
N TYR A 435 11.44 -14.98 12.89
CA TYR A 435 10.46 -15.67 12.03
C TYR A 435 11.11 -16.30 10.80
N PHE A 436 12.11 -15.65 10.23
CA PHE A 436 12.85 -16.19 9.09
C PHE A 436 13.64 -17.45 9.45
N ILE A 437 14.41 -17.43 10.54
CA ILE A 437 15.16 -18.60 11.07
C ILE A 437 14.20 -19.76 11.30
N LYS A 438 13.10 -19.53 12.04
CA LYS A 438 12.08 -20.54 12.31
C LYS A 438 11.49 -21.14 11.02
N SER A 439 11.23 -20.30 10.02
CA SER A 439 10.54 -20.71 8.79
C SER A 439 11.48 -21.36 7.77
N PHE A 440 12.79 -21.12 7.87
CA PHE A 440 13.78 -21.50 6.88
C PHE A 440 13.79 -23.00 6.54
N PRO A 441 13.70 -23.95 7.50
CA PRO A 441 13.73 -25.38 7.16
C PRO A 441 12.58 -25.79 6.24
N GLN A 442 11.40 -25.22 6.46
CA GLN A 442 10.22 -25.44 5.60
C GLN A 442 10.38 -24.77 4.24
N ILE A 443 11.00 -23.58 4.18
CA ILE A 443 11.29 -22.91 2.90
C ILE A 443 12.30 -23.73 2.09
N LYS A 444 13.32 -24.27 2.75
CA LYS A 444 14.34 -25.12 2.13
C LYS A 444 13.75 -26.41 1.59
N SER A 445 12.86 -27.08 2.32
CA SER A 445 12.23 -28.33 1.87
C SER A 445 11.32 -28.13 0.65
N MET A 446 10.72 -26.94 0.48
CA MET A 446 9.90 -26.63 -0.70
C MET A 446 10.72 -26.51 -1.98
N LYS A 447 11.87 -25.82 -1.93
CA LYS A 447 12.76 -25.66 -3.08
C LYS A 447 14.21 -25.42 -2.62
N PRO A 448 15.01 -26.50 -2.47
CA PRO A 448 16.39 -26.39 -2.00
C PRO A 448 17.27 -25.53 -2.91
N ALA A 449 17.09 -25.64 -4.23
CA ALA A 449 17.87 -24.90 -5.22
C ALA A 449 17.31 -23.48 -5.50
N SER A 450 16.55 -22.88 -4.57
CA SER A 450 16.00 -21.53 -4.78
C SER A 450 17.03 -20.44 -4.49
N PRO A 451 16.94 -19.26 -5.14
CA PRO A 451 17.89 -18.16 -4.91
C PRO A 451 18.00 -17.73 -3.43
N LEU A 452 16.88 -17.77 -2.69
CA LEU A 452 16.87 -17.46 -1.26
C LEU A 452 17.69 -18.45 -0.43
N ILE A 453 17.57 -19.75 -0.72
CA ILE A 453 18.36 -20.76 -0.02
C ILE A 453 19.84 -20.58 -0.33
N GLY A 454 20.19 -20.39 -1.61
CA GLY A 454 21.57 -20.14 -2.02
C GLY A 454 22.18 -18.92 -1.31
N ARG A 455 21.43 -17.81 -1.20
CA ARG A 455 21.88 -16.60 -0.47
C ARG A 455 22.10 -16.89 1.02
N VAL A 456 21.20 -17.63 1.68
CA VAL A 456 21.36 -17.95 3.10
C VAL A 456 22.56 -18.87 3.31
N GLU A 457 22.71 -19.92 2.51
CA GLU A 457 23.85 -20.84 2.62
C GLU A 457 25.19 -20.15 2.35
N GLU A 458 25.25 -19.23 1.38
CA GLU A 458 26.42 -18.38 1.13
C GLU A 458 26.77 -17.53 2.35
N VAL A 459 25.77 -16.88 2.97
CA VAL A 459 25.98 -16.08 4.18
C VAL A 459 26.43 -16.95 5.36
N LEU A 460 25.83 -18.12 5.56
CA LEU A 460 26.23 -19.05 6.63
C LEU A 460 27.68 -19.51 6.45
N ALA A 461 28.08 -19.83 5.22
CA ALA A 461 29.45 -20.21 4.89
C ALA A 461 30.44 -19.06 5.17
N VAL A 462 30.10 -17.82 4.79
CA VAL A 462 30.94 -16.63 5.03
C VAL A 462 31.10 -16.34 6.52
N VAL A 463 30.05 -16.53 7.33
CA VAL A 463 30.09 -16.29 8.78
C VAL A 463 30.70 -17.47 9.55
N GLY A 464 30.77 -18.66 8.94
CA GLY A 464 31.26 -19.88 9.60
C GLY A 464 30.22 -20.52 10.53
N VAL A 465 28.94 -20.41 10.19
CA VAL A 465 27.84 -21.04 10.93
C VAL A 465 27.41 -22.30 10.19
N GLU A 466 27.37 -23.44 10.88
CA GLU A 466 26.90 -24.68 10.28
C GLU A 466 25.37 -24.70 10.13
N TYR A 467 24.88 -25.47 9.15
CA TYR A 467 23.44 -25.65 8.98
C TYR A 467 22.78 -26.35 10.18
N SER A 468 23.53 -27.20 10.90
CA SER A 468 23.13 -27.84 12.16
C SER A 468 22.79 -26.80 13.24
N ASP A 469 23.63 -25.78 13.42
CA ASP A 469 23.42 -24.67 14.35
C ASP A 469 22.14 -23.89 13.99
N TRP A 470 21.96 -23.57 12.71
CA TRP A 470 20.75 -22.88 12.25
C TRP A 470 19.47 -23.67 12.56
N ILE A 471 19.51 -24.99 12.37
CA ILE A 471 18.39 -25.88 12.69
C ILE A 471 18.13 -25.91 14.20
N ALA A 472 19.18 -25.92 15.02
CA ALA A 472 19.04 -25.80 16.47
C ALA A 472 18.33 -24.49 16.87
N TRP A 473 18.70 -23.36 16.25
CA TRP A 473 18.05 -22.07 16.48
C TRP A 473 16.57 -22.08 16.07
N SER A 474 16.27 -22.66 14.90
CA SER A 474 14.89 -22.83 14.44
C SER A 474 14.05 -23.65 15.41
N ASN A 475 14.58 -24.77 15.91
CA ASN A 475 13.90 -25.63 16.86
C ASN A 475 13.67 -24.95 18.21
N GLN A 476 14.64 -24.14 18.69
CA GLN A 476 14.48 -23.36 19.91
C GLN A 476 13.35 -22.33 19.78
N LEU A 477 13.33 -21.57 18.67
CA LEU A 477 12.27 -20.60 18.39
C LEU A 477 10.88 -21.25 18.27
N GLN A 478 10.82 -22.48 17.74
CA GLN A 478 9.57 -23.23 17.67
C GLN A 478 9.09 -23.66 19.06
N LYS A 479 10.00 -24.10 19.93
CA LYS A 479 9.69 -24.46 21.34
C LYS A 479 9.28 -23.24 22.19
N SER A 480 9.80 -22.04 21.92
CA SER A 480 9.37 -20.83 22.63
C SER A 480 7.87 -20.58 22.46
N ILE A 481 7.32 -20.79 21.25
CA ILE A 481 5.88 -20.68 20.98
C ILE A 481 5.08 -21.70 21.80
N GLU A 482 5.53 -22.96 21.84
CA GLU A 482 4.85 -24.05 22.56
C GLU A 482 4.88 -23.86 24.10
N LYS A 483 5.97 -23.27 24.62
CA LYS A 483 6.11 -22.95 26.06
C LYS A 483 5.20 -21.80 26.50
N GLU A 484 4.99 -20.78 25.67
CA GLU A 484 4.12 -19.65 26.00
C GLU A 484 2.65 -20.08 26.07
N ASP A 485 2.20 -21.00 25.20
CA ASP A 485 0.86 -21.60 25.29
C ASP A 485 0.64 -22.37 26.61
N SER A 486 1.71 -22.85 27.26
CA SER A 486 1.66 -23.67 28.47
C SER A 486 1.81 -22.90 29.80
N ARG A 487 2.37 -21.68 29.81
CA ARG A 487 2.60 -20.87 31.04
C ARG A 487 1.40 -20.01 31.47
N MET A 488 0.31 -20.06 30.72
CA MET A 488 -0.83 -19.14 30.75
C MET A 488 -1.78 -19.25 31.97
N LEU A 489 -1.36 -19.83 33.09
CA LEU A 489 -2.19 -19.92 34.30
C LEU A 489 -1.85 -18.91 35.40
N GLU A 490 -0.71 -18.19 35.36
CA GLU A 490 -0.39 -17.18 36.40
C GLU A 490 0.35 -15.96 35.83
N PRO A 491 -0.16 -14.72 36.03
CA PRO A 491 0.52 -13.49 35.61
C PRO A 491 1.77 -13.20 36.48
N SER A 492 2.82 -12.66 35.84
CA SER A 492 4.09 -12.33 36.51
C SER A 492 3.93 -11.23 37.58
N PRO A 493 4.65 -11.28 38.72
CA PRO A 493 4.60 -10.25 39.77
C PRO A 493 4.90 -8.84 39.25
N LEU A 494 5.79 -8.74 38.25
CA LEU A 494 6.17 -7.47 37.62
C LEU A 494 5.02 -6.90 36.76
N GLN A 495 4.26 -7.77 36.08
CA GLN A 495 3.07 -7.37 35.32
C GLN A 495 1.96 -6.86 36.25
N LEU A 496 1.76 -7.51 37.41
CA LEU A 496 0.78 -7.07 38.40
C LEU A 496 1.17 -5.70 39.00
N GLN A 497 2.46 -5.45 39.22
CA GLN A 497 2.95 -4.17 39.71
C GLN A 497 2.81 -3.05 38.67
N MET A 498 3.13 -3.33 37.40
CA MET A 498 2.92 -2.38 36.29
C MET A 498 1.44 -2.06 36.10
N MET A 499 0.55 -3.06 36.17
CA MET A 499 -0.90 -2.85 36.06
C MET A 499 -1.42 -1.97 37.21
N LYS A 500 -0.93 -2.18 38.44
CA LYS A 500 -1.27 -1.32 39.58
C LYS A 500 -0.80 0.11 39.38
N GLN A 501 0.44 0.32 38.93
CA GLN A 501 0.98 1.65 38.65
C GLN A 501 0.24 2.37 37.52
N GLN A 502 -0.13 1.64 36.45
CA GLN A 502 -0.93 2.19 35.36
C GLN A 502 -2.34 2.58 35.82
N ALA A 503 -2.98 1.77 36.69
CA ALA A 503 -4.28 2.11 37.25
C ALA A 503 -4.24 3.40 38.07
N THR A 504 -3.21 3.60 38.91
CA THR A 504 -3.03 4.84 39.69
C THR A 504 -2.82 6.05 38.79
N MET A 505 -2.02 5.92 37.73
CA MET A 505 -1.77 7.01 36.78
C MET A 505 -3.04 7.40 36.00
N ILE A 506 -3.89 6.42 35.67
CA ILE A 506 -5.19 6.66 35.03
C ILE A 506 -6.12 7.42 35.97
N GLU A 507 -6.16 7.08 37.27
CA GLU A 507 -6.97 7.80 38.25
C GLU A 507 -6.53 9.26 38.42
N GLU A 508 -5.22 9.52 38.44
CA GLU A 508 -4.68 10.88 38.47
C GLU A 508 -5.04 11.67 37.20
N LEU A 509 -4.94 11.06 36.02
CA LEU A 509 -5.33 11.68 34.74
C LEU A 509 -6.84 11.97 34.68
N ILE A 510 -7.69 11.08 35.21
CA ILE A 510 -9.13 11.33 35.33
C ILE A 510 -9.41 12.52 36.25
N SER A 511 -8.68 12.64 37.36
CA SER A 511 -8.81 13.77 38.30
C SER A 511 -8.42 15.11 37.65
N VAL A 512 -7.32 15.13 36.89
CA VAL A 512 -6.87 16.33 36.15
C VAL A 512 -7.87 16.71 35.04
N ASN A 513 -8.37 15.73 34.29
CA ASN A 513 -9.35 15.98 33.22
C ASN A 513 -10.67 16.52 33.78
N LYS A 514 -11.13 16.09 34.96
CA LYS A 514 -12.30 16.69 35.62
C LYS A 514 -12.08 18.17 35.94
N LYS A 515 -10.93 18.53 36.51
CA LYS A 515 -10.58 19.94 36.80
C LYS A 515 -10.50 20.81 35.53
N LEU A 516 -10.02 20.24 34.42
CA LEU A 516 -9.98 20.94 33.14
C LEU A 516 -11.38 21.16 32.55
N VAL A 517 -12.28 20.17 32.64
CA VAL A 517 -13.68 20.31 32.21
C VAL A 517 -14.40 21.41 33.00
N ASP A 518 -14.17 21.50 34.31
CA ASP A 518 -14.78 22.55 35.14
C ASP A 518 -14.26 23.95 34.75
N ARG A 519 -12.97 24.09 34.44
CA ARG A 519 -12.38 25.35 33.94
C ARG A 519 -12.92 25.74 32.56
N VAL A 520 -13.15 24.76 31.68
CA VAL A 520 -13.75 25.02 30.36
C VAL A 520 -15.19 25.51 30.51
N ARG A 521 -15.98 24.90 31.40
CA ARG A 521 -17.35 25.38 31.69
C ARG A 521 -17.38 26.81 32.24
N GLU A 522 -16.41 27.17 33.08
CA GLU A 522 -16.30 28.55 33.59
C GLU A 522 -15.96 29.55 32.46
N VAL A 523 -15.10 29.15 31.52
CA VAL A 523 -14.74 29.96 30.35
C VAL A 523 -15.90 30.06 29.35
N GLU A 524 -16.66 28.98 29.14
CA GLU A 524 -17.86 28.95 28.31
C GLU A 524 -18.95 29.87 28.87
N ALA A 525 -19.18 29.85 30.18
CA ALA A 525 -20.13 30.77 30.84
C ALA A 525 -19.72 32.26 30.67
N ARG A 526 -18.42 32.57 30.73
CA ARG A 526 -17.89 33.93 30.46
C ARG A 526 -17.98 34.34 28.99
N LEU A 527 -18.03 33.37 28.08
CA LEU A 527 -18.18 33.59 26.64
C LEU A 527 -19.66 33.79 26.26
N GLU A 528 -20.59 33.09 26.91
CA GLU A 528 -22.04 33.31 26.74
C GLU A 528 -22.45 34.73 27.19
N GLU A 529 -21.89 35.21 28.31
CA GLU A 529 -22.11 36.58 28.81
C GLU A 529 -21.55 37.67 27.86
N LYS A 530 -20.50 37.34 27.10
CA LYS A 530 -19.96 38.20 26.04
C LYS A 530 -20.72 38.09 24.72
N ALA A 531 -21.32 36.94 24.42
CA ALA A 531 -22.10 36.70 23.21
C ALA A 531 -23.45 37.44 23.24
N ASP A 532 -24.08 37.56 24.41
CA ASP A 532 -25.31 38.32 24.60
C ASP A 532 -25.13 39.84 24.37
N ASN A 533 -23.91 40.35 24.49
CA ASN A 533 -23.56 41.74 24.22
C ASN A 533 -23.31 42.04 22.73
N VAL A 534 -23.13 41.03 21.88
CA VAL A 534 -22.85 41.18 20.44
C VAL A 534 -24.10 40.94 19.57
N ALA A 535 -25.19 40.41 20.14
CA ALA A 535 -26.46 40.15 19.45
C ALA A 535 -27.40 41.37 19.29
N ARG A 536 -26.91 42.61 19.47
CA ARG A 536 -27.72 43.85 19.35
C ARG A 536 -27.48 44.71 18.11
N LEU A 537 -26.78 44.23 17.09
CA LEU A 537 -26.72 44.91 15.79
C LEU A 537 -27.03 43.92 14.65
N ASN A 538 -28.02 44.32 13.86
CA ASN A 538 -28.86 43.50 12.99
C ASN A 538 -28.28 43.47 11.54
N PRO A 539 -28.95 42.87 10.54
CA PRO A 539 -28.39 41.91 9.58
C PRO A 539 -28.36 42.46 8.13
N GLY A 540 -27.84 41.67 7.18
CA GLY A 540 -27.97 42.00 5.75
C GLY A 540 -27.26 41.04 4.79
N ASP A 541 -27.99 40.01 4.35
CA ASP A 541 -28.27 39.60 2.97
C ASP A 541 -27.22 39.45 1.83
N GLN A 542 -27.46 38.36 1.09
CA GLN A 542 -27.36 38.13 -0.37
C GLN A 542 -26.28 37.21 -0.98
N VAL A 543 -26.83 36.01 -1.29
CA VAL A 543 -26.62 34.97 -2.32
C VAL A 543 -26.12 35.43 -3.71
N GLU A 544 -25.32 34.59 -4.37
CA GLU A 544 -25.41 34.05 -5.77
C GLU A 544 -24.05 33.46 -6.20
N ASP A 545 -23.87 32.53 -7.14
CA ASP A 545 -24.57 31.31 -7.60
C ASP A 545 -23.56 30.57 -8.54
N LEU A 546 -23.92 29.37 -8.99
CA LEU A 546 -23.40 28.60 -10.14
C LEU A 546 -22.36 27.47 -9.90
N ASN A 547 -22.75 26.29 -10.40
CA ASN A 547 -22.10 24.98 -10.35
C ASN A 547 -22.01 24.42 -11.81
N PRO A 548 -21.53 23.19 -12.09
CA PRO A 548 -20.46 22.88 -13.07
C PRO A 548 -20.96 21.95 -14.23
N MET A 549 -20.04 21.27 -14.97
CA MET A 549 -19.99 19.78 -15.12
C MET A 549 -19.54 19.21 -16.51
N THR A 550 -18.76 18.10 -16.47
CA THR A 550 -18.75 16.86 -17.33
C THR A 550 -18.25 16.90 -18.80
N SER A 551 -17.70 15.86 -19.46
CA SER A 551 -17.13 14.51 -19.15
C SER A 551 -16.72 13.74 -20.45
N THR A 552 -15.64 12.95 -20.35
CA THR A 552 -15.36 11.57 -20.87
C THR A 552 -15.63 11.10 -22.34
N ILE A 553 -14.62 10.44 -22.97
CA ILE A 553 -14.80 9.43 -24.05
C ILE A 553 -13.85 8.21 -23.84
N GLU A 554 -14.34 7.00 -24.14
CA GLU A 554 -13.72 5.68 -23.98
C GLU A 554 -13.01 5.13 -25.25
N SER A 555 -12.10 4.16 -25.03
CA SER A 555 -11.31 3.34 -25.99
C SER A 555 -12.03 2.08 -26.52
N PRO A 556 -11.52 1.30 -27.51
CA PRO A 556 -10.63 0.15 -27.19
C PRO A 556 -9.64 -0.41 -28.26
N LYS A 557 -8.45 -0.80 -27.77
CA LYS A 557 -7.66 -2.08 -27.84
C LYS A 557 -7.23 -2.76 -29.17
N ALA A 558 -5.95 -3.19 -29.22
CA ALA A 558 -5.48 -4.60 -29.18
C ALA A 558 -3.91 -4.68 -29.02
N PRO A 559 -3.23 -5.84 -28.90
CA PRO A 559 -2.40 -6.22 -27.73
C PRO A 559 -0.88 -6.33 -28.03
N LYS A 560 -0.02 -6.46 -26.99
CA LYS A 560 1.15 -7.38 -26.94
C LYS A 560 2.08 -7.19 -25.72
N ARG A 561 2.44 -8.36 -25.16
CA ARG A 561 3.74 -8.84 -24.62
C ARG A 561 4.34 -8.33 -23.30
N ARG A 562 4.97 -9.31 -22.64
CA ARG A 562 5.68 -9.37 -21.35
C ARG A 562 6.71 -8.25 -21.17
N ILE A 563 6.62 -7.51 -20.05
CA ILE A 563 7.72 -6.70 -19.50
C ILE A 563 8.17 -7.42 -18.23
N VAL A 564 9.32 -8.08 -18.31
CA VAL A 564 10.08 -8.52 -17.14
C VAL A 564 10.44 -7.24 -16.36
N GLY A 565 10.18 -7.20 -15.05
CA GLY A 565 10.71 -6.14 -14.19
C GLY A 565 12.23 -6.16 -14.34
N ALA A 566 12.76 -5.20 -15.10
CA ALA A 566 14.17 -5.21 -15.42
C ALA A 566 14.95 -4.72 -14.21
N SER A 567 16.00 -5.46 -13.83
CA SER A 567 17.05 -4.93 -12.98
C SER A 567 17.51 -3.59 -13.56
N SER A 568 17.53 -2.55 -12.74
CA SER A 568 18.04 -1.24 -13.12
C SER A 568 19.57 -1.26 -13.13
N LEU A 569 20.20 -0.27 -13.76
CA LEU A 569 21.66 -0.16 -13.75
C LEU A 569 22.18 0.00 -12.32
N LEU A 570 21.49 0.80 -11.50
CA LEU A 570 21.83 0.99 -10.09
C LEU A 570 21.73 -0.31 -9.27
N ASP A 571 20.72 -1.15 -9.53
CA ASP A 571 20.60 -2.46 -8.86
C ASP A 571 21.83 -3.33 -9.16
N THR A 572 22.29 -3.31 -10.42
CA THR A 572 23.46 -4.09 -10.85
C THR A 572 24.76 -3.55 -10.27
N TRP A 573 24.91 -2.22 -10.19
CA TRP A 573 26.05 -1.56 -9.56
C TRP A 573 26.18 -1.94 -8.08
N TYR A 574 25.10 -1.78 -7.30
CA TYR A 574 25.14 -2.09 -5.88
C TYR A 574 25.33 -3.60 -5.63
N GLU A 575 24.64 -4.47 -6.38
CA GLU A 575 24.82 -5.94 -6.28
C GLU A 575 26.29 -6.33 -6.55
N TRP A 576 26.95 -5.68 -7.50
CA TRP A 576 28.35 -5.95 -7.87
C TRP A 576 29.36 -5.61 -6.77
N TYR A 577 29.24 -4.43 -6.14
CA TYR A 577 30.19 -3.93 -5.14
C TYR A 577 29.85 -4.33 -3.71
N ALA A 578 28.61 -4.15 -3.28
CA ALA A 578 28.25 -4.26 -1.86
C ALA A 578 27.73 -5.65 -1.46
N CYS A 579 27.21 -6.44 -2.41
CA CYS A 579 26.69 -7.79 -2.17
C CYS A 579 27.66 -8.90 -2.63
N ASN A 580 28.94 -8.60 -2.89
CA ASN A 580 29.97 -9.54 -3.32
C ASN A 580 29.60 -10.40 -4.55
N ALA A 581 28.74 -9.91 -5.46
CA ALA A 581 28.41 -10.63 -6.69
C ALA A 581 29.64 -10.89 -7.60
N ASN A 582 30.67 -10.05 -7.49
CA ASN A 582 31.97 -10.25 -8.14
C ASN A 582 32.68 -11.54 -7.71
N ALA A 583 32.53 -11.97 -6.45
CA ALA A 583 33.13 -13.16 -5.86
C ALA A 583 32.15 -14.35 -5.81
N SER A 584 30.85 -14.09 -5.89
CA SER A 584 29.82 -15.12 -5.78
C SER A 584 29.91 -16.19 -6.89
N GLN A 585 29.73 -17.45 -6.50
CA GLN A 585 29.71 -18.63 -7.38
C GLN A 585 28.29 -19.04 -7.81
N THR A 586 27.26 -18.49 -7.15
CA THR A 586 25.84 -18.83 -7.39
C THR A 586 25.25 -18.08 -8.59
N ILE A 587 25.88 -16.98 -9.00
CA ILE A 587 25.48 -16.19 -10.16
C ILE A 587 25.93 -16.87 -11.45
N GLY A 588 24.99 -17.14 -12.36
CA GLY A 588 25.30 -17.74 -13.66
C GLY A 588 26.36 -16.94 -14.44
N ARG A 589 27.31 -17.65 -15.08
CA ARG A 589 28.47 -17.05 -15.77
C ARG A 589 28.09 -15.93 -16.73
N GLN A 590 27.00 -16.10 -17.49
CA GLN A 590 26.50 -15.09 -18.42
C GLN A 590 26.01 -13.84 -17.69
N LYS A 591 25.17 -13.98 -16.65
CA LYS A 591 24.70 -12.86 -15.82
C LYS A 591 25.89 -12.11 -15.21
N LYS A 592 26.87 -12.83 -14.68
CA LYS A 592 28.09 -12.25 -14.09
C LYS A 592 28.91 -11.45 -15.11
N SER A 593 29.05 -11.97 -16.33
CA SER A 593 29.74 -11.27 -17.43
C SER A 593 28.99 -10.01 -17.87
N ASP A 594 27.66 -10.08 -18.00
CA ASP A 594 26.81 -8.95 -18.36
C ASP A 594 26.82 -7.86 -17.27
N MET A 595 26.74 -8.25 -15.98
CA MET A 595 26.88 -7.33 -14.84
C MET A 595 28.24 -6.62 -14.86
N ARG A 596 29.33 -7.38 -15.04
CA ARG A 596 30.70 -6.84 -15.12
C ARG A 596 30.82 -5.79 -16.24
N LEU A 597 30.31 -6.12 -17.43
CA LEU A 597 30.39 -5.23 -18.58
C LEU A 597 29.54 -3.97 -18.37
N LEU A 598 28.36 -4.10 -17.76
CA LEU A 598 27.50 -2.95 -17.46
C LEU A 598 28.17 -2.00 -16.46
N VAL A 599 28.71 -2.54 -15.37
CA VAL A 599 29.43 -1.76 -14.36
C VAL A 599 30.63 -1.05 -15.00
N SER A 600 31.35 -1.72 -15.90
CA SER A 600 32.48 -1.11 -16.64
C SER A 600 32.03 0.08 -17.50
N PHE A 601 30.87 0.00 -18.15
CA PHE A 601 30.32 1.14 -18.90
C PHE A 601 29.88 2.27 -17.99
N MET A 602 29.27 1.97 -16.85
CA MET A 602 28.84 2.98 -15.87
C MET A 602 30.04 3.76 -15.30
N GLN A 603 31.17 3.11 -15.08
CA GLN A 603 32.40 3.75 -14.60
C GLN A 603 32.93 4.86 -15.54
N LEU A 604 32.66 4.78 -16.84
CA LEU A 604 33.09 5.78 -17.82
C LEU A 604 32.41 7.15 -17.64
N PHE A 605 31.32 7.20 -16.86
CA PHE A 605 30.54 8.41 -16.60
C PHE A 605 30.83 9.01 -15.23
N LEU A 606 31.83 8.49 -14.53
CA LEU A 606 32.28 9.01 -13.26
C LEU A 606 33.56 9.82 -13.46
N ASP A 607 33.66 10.93 -12.72
CA ASP A 607 34.88 11.71 -12.59
C ASP A 607 35.79 11.05 -11.53
N ASP A 608 36.35 11.84 -10.62
CA ASP A 608 37.20 11.31 -9.55
C ASP A 608 36.33 10.66 -8.47
N TYR A 609 36.61 9.40 -8.14
CA TYR A 609 35.85 8.67 -7.12
C TYR A 609 36.73 7.66 -6.35
N LYS A 610 36.33 7.41 -5.11
CA LYS A 610 36.98 6.45 -4.20
C LYS A 610 35.94 5.45 -3.67
N LEU A 611 36.21 4.17 -3.85
CA LEU A 611 35.46 3.07 -3.23
C LEU A 611 36.43 2.19 -2.45
N ASP A 612 36.35 2.27 -1.13
CA ASP A 612 37.26 1.61 -0.19
C ASP A 612 36.50 0.54 0.58
N ASP A 613 36.73 -0.72 0.24
CA ASP A 613 36.02 -1.88 0.80
C ASP A 613 36.27 -2.08 2.30
N SER A 614 37.32 -1.43 2.84
CA SER A 614 37.65 -1.42 4.26
C SER A 614 36.92 -0.34 5.05
N ALA A 615 36.32 0.65 4.38
CA ALA A 615 35.62 1.76 5.03
C ALA A 615 34.27 1.33 5.60
N THR A 616 33.91 1.85 6.78
CA THR A 616 32.58 1.62 7.36
C THR A 616 31.46 2.27 6.54
N SER A 617 31.77 3.33 5.80
CA SER A 617 30.90 4.03 4.85
C SER A 617 30.80 3.36 3.48
N PHE A 618 31.57 2.29 3.21
CA PHE A 618 31.70 1.69 1.88
C PHE A 618 30.36 1.47 1.18
N ARG A 619 29.35 0.98 1.92
CA ARG A 619 28.02 0.69 1.37
C ARG A 619 27.26 1.95 0.99
N ASP A 620 27.39 3.02 1.77
CA ASP A 620 26.82 4.33 1.48
C ASP A 620 27.56 4.99 0.31
N ASP A 621 28.89 4.88 0.27
CA ASP A 621 29.73 5.40 -0.82
C ASP A 621 29.39 4.70 -2.16
N VAL A 622 29.21 3.37 -2.15
CA VAL A 622 28.76 2.60 -3.32
C VAL A 622 27.39 3.07 -3.82
N LEU A 623 26.44 3.37 -2.92
CA LEU A 623 25.13 3.91 -3.30
C LEU A 623 25.24 5.30 -3.93
N ILE A 624 26.01 6.19 -3.33
CA ILE A 624 26.18 7.57 -3.79
C ILE A 624 26.84 7.57 -5.18
N VAL A 625 27.98 6.91 -5.31
CA VAL A 625 28.72 6.82 -6.58
C VAL A 625 27.87 6.12 -7.65
N GLY A 626 27.18 5.03 -7.31
CA GLY A 626 26.29 4.34 -8.25
C GLY A 626 25.13 5.20 -8.73
N SER A 627 24.57 6.03 -7.85
CA SER A 627 23.47 6.95 -8.20
C SER A 627 23.94 8.05 -9.15
N ILE A 628 25.14 8.60 -8.92
CA ILE A 628 25.79 9.57 -9.80
C ILE A 628 26.03 8.95 -11.18
N ALA A 629 26.60 7.74 -11.24
CA ALA A 629 26.83 7.03 -12.50
C ALA A 629 25.52 6.75 -13.24
N ASN A 630 24.47 6.31 -12.54
CA ASN A 630 23.17 6.03 -13.15
C ASN A 630 22.55 7.31 -13.74
N ALA A 631 22.59 8.43 -13.01
CA ALA A 631 22.07 9.71 -13.49
C ALA A 631 22.84 10.22 -14.72
N ALA A 632 24.17 10.12 -14.72
CA ALA A 632 25.00 10.53 -15.85
C ALA A 632 24.77 9.66 -17.10
N VAL A 633 24.57 8.35 -16.93
CA VAL A 633 24.18 7.44 -18.01
C VAL A 633 22.80 7.79 -18.55
N GLU A 634 21.83 8.06 -17.69
CA GLU A 634 20.48 8.44 -18.11
C GLU A 634 20.49 9.76 -18.90
N ALA A 635 21.28 10.75 -18.48
CA ALA A 635 21.46 12.01 -19.20
C ALA A 635 22.08 11.79 -20.59
N PHE A 636 23.16 11.00 -20.67
CA PHE A 636 23.81 10.68 -21.95
C PHE A 636 22.90 9.88 -22.89
N PHE A 637 22.11 8.95 -22.35
CA PHE A 637 21.12 8.22 -23.14
C PHE A 637 20.03 9.14 -23.69
N MET A 638 19.56 10.12 -22.90
CA MET A 638 18.60 11.11 -23.38
C MET A 638 19.17 11.95 -24.52
N GLU A 639 20.43 12.40 -24.42
CA GLU A 639 21.14 13.14 -25.49
C GLU A 639 21.21 12.34 -26.79
N HIS A 640 21.31 11.01 -26.70
CA HIS A 640 21.37 10.09 -27.85
C HIS A 640 20.00 9.51 -28.24
N GLY A 641 18.89 10.01 -27.68
CA GLY A 641 17.53 9.55 -27.99
C GLY A 641 17.20 8.12 -27.51
N ILE A 642 17.92 7.60 -26.52
CA ILE A 642 17.81 6.23 -26.00
C ILE A 642 16.99 6.24 -24.70
N THR A 643 15.91 5.44 -24.63
CA THR A 643 15.06 5.32 -23.43
C THR A 643 15.34 4.04 -22.62
N ALA A 644 16.55 3.48 -22.72
CA ALA A 644 16.90 2.19 -22.15
C ALA A 644 17.20 2.28 -20.65
N ARG A 645 16.37 1.63 -19.81
CA ARG A 645 16.54 1.59 -18.33
C ARG A 645 16.82 0.20 -17.75
N ALA A 646 16.71 -0.83 -18.57
CA ALA A 646 16.89 -2.23 -18.19
C ALA A 646 18.31 -2.70 -18.51
N VAL A 647 18.95 -3.50 -17.65
CA VAL A 647 20.30 -4.07 -17.89
C VAL A 647 20.50 -4.55 -19.34
N GLY A 648 19.59 -5.39 -19.84
CA GLY A 648 19.73 -5.96 -21.18
C GLY A 648 19.58 -4.95 -22.32
N THR A 649 18.70 -3.96 -22.20
CA THR A 649 18.53 -2.93 -23.23
C THR A 649 19.62 -1.87 -23.14
N ALA A 650 20.07 -1.54 -21.93
CA ALA A 650 21.18 -0.63 -21.67
C ALA A 650 22.50 -1.21 -22.21
N LEU A 651 22.80 -2.49 -21.94
CA LEU A 651 23.96 -3.16 -22.52
C LEU A 651 23.95 -3.18 -24.05
N LYS A 652 22.77 -3.41 -24.66
CA LYS A 652 22.63 -3.37 -26.11
C LYS A 652 22.90 -1.96 -26.65
N ALA A 653 22.38 -0.93 -25.99
CA ALA A 653 22.63 0.47 -26.34
C ALA A 653 24.11 0.83 -26.21
N PHE A 654 24.75 0.51 -25.09
CA PHE A 654 26.18 0.76 -24.87
C PHE A 654 27.07 0.08 -25.90
N ARG A 655 26.80 -1.19 -26.26
CA ARG A 655 27.54 -1.89 -27.31
C ARG A 655 27.44 -1.18 -28.66
N GLN A 656 26.27 -0.62 -28.99
CA GLN A 656 26.08 0.14 -30.22
C GLN A 656 26.85 1.47 -30.18
N LEU A 657 26.76 2.22 -29.08
CA LEU A 657 27.48 3.49 -28.91
C LEU A 657 29.00 3.28 -28.91
N HIS A 658 29.48 2.19 -28.31
CA HIS A 658 30.89 1.80 -28.34
C HIS A 658 31.35 1.51 -29.77
N LYS A 659 30.57 0.73 -30.54
CA LYS A 659 30.90 0.37 -31.92
C LYS A 659 31.04 1.59 -32.85
N VAL A 660 30.20 2.60 -32.64
CA VAL A 660 30.18 3.84 -33.46
C VAL A 660 31.18 4.88 -32.92
N GLY A 661 31.89 4.59 -31.83
CA GLY A 661 32.95 5.45 -31.30
C GLY A 661 32.48 6.57 -30.35
N HIS A 662 31.17 6.68 -30.06
CA HIS A 662 30.62 7.71 -29.16
C HIS A 662 31.12 7.62 -27.71
N LEU A 663 31.70 6.48 -27.32
CA LEU A 663 32.31 6.30 -25.99
C LEU A 663 33.84 6.54 -25.98
N ASN A 664 34.47 6.79 -27.13
CA ASN A 664 35.94 6.83 -27.25
C ASN A 664 36.57 7.91 -26.37
N THR A 665 36.00 9.13 -26.34
CA THR A 665 36.49 10.22 -25.51
C THR A 665 36.43 9.86 -24.01
N ARG A 666 35.31 9.31 -23.56
CA ARG A 666 35.13 8.89 -22.15
C ARG A 666 36.05 7.73 -21.77
N ILE A 667 36.29 6.79 -22.69
CA ILE A 667 37.27 5.72 -22.50
C ILE A 667 38.68 6.29 -22.35
N ALA A 668 39.06 7.27 -23.17
CA ALA A 668 40.37 7.91 -23.09
C ALA A 668 40.54 8.65 -21.76
N GLU A 669 39.58 9.48 -21.38
CA GLU A 669 39.63 10.24 -20.12
C GLU A 669 39.62 9.32 -18.88
N PHE A 670 38.80 8.27 -18.87
CA PHE A 670 38.78 7.28 -17.79
C PHE A 670 40.15 6.63 -17.61
N ASN A 671 40.82 6.26 -18.72
CA ASN A 671 42.16 5.68 -18.67
C ASN A 671 43.19 6.67 -18.13
N VAL A 672 43.10 7.96 -18.48
CA VAL A 672 43.96 9.02 -17.93
C VAL A 672 43.75 9.17 -16.42
N ARG A 673 42.50 9.29 -15.96
CA ARG A 673 42.16 9.40 -14.52
C ARG A 673 42.62 8.18 -13.72
N LEU A 674 42.47 6.98 -14.29
CA LEU A 674 42.94 5.73 -13.69
C LEU A 674 44.46 5.67 -13.57
N GLN A 675 45.20 6.17 -14.57
CA GLN A 675 46.67 6.25 -14.54
C GLN A 675 47.17 7.31 -13.55
N ALA A 676 46.48 8.44 -13.46
CA ALA A 676 46.78 9.52 -12.51
C ALA A 676 46.46 9.16 -11.05
N GLY A 677 45.83 8.00 -10.79
CA GLY A 677 45.46 7.56 -9.44
C GLY A 677 44.26 8.32 -8.83
N MET A 678 43.52 9.03 -9.67
CA MET A 678 42.31 9.77 -9.27
C MET A 678 41.11 8.83 -9.06
N ILE A 679 41.15 7.64 -9.66
CA ILE A 679 40.19 6.56 -9.43
C ILE A 679 40.80 5.56 -8.43
N ARG A 680 40.27 5.55 -7.21
CA ARG A 680 40.67 4.62 -6.14
C ARG A 680 39.59 3.56 -5.94
N ASP A 681 39.57 2.61 -6.86
CA ASP A 681 38.63 1.49 -6.88
C ASP A 681 39.40 0.18 -7.18
N PRO A 682 39.48 -0.75 -6.21
CA PRO A 682 40.25 -2.00 -6.37
C PRO A 682 39.69 -2.89 -7.49
N ILE A 683 38.41 -2.76 -7.82
CA ILE A 683 37.72 -3.55 -8.83
C ILE A 683 37.87 -2.91 -10.22
N ALA A 684 37.90 -1.58 -10.33
CA ALA A 684 38.12 -0.87 -11.60
C ALA A 684 39.45 -1.27 -12.28
N ARG A 685 40.50 -1.51 -11.49
CA ARG A 685 41.81 -1.92 -12.00
C ARG A 685 41.82 -3.36 -12.51
N ALA A 686 41.06 -4.25 -11.85
CA ALA A 686 40.93 -5.66 -12.20
C ALA A 686 39.92 -5.91 -13.35
N MET A 687 38.92 -5.04 -13.50
CA MET A 687 37.92 -5.07 -14.57
C MET A 687 38.38 -4.32 -15.83
N ARG A 688 39.61 -4.52 -16.32
CA ARG A 688 39.95 -4.15 -17.70
C ARG A 688 39.66 -5.31 -18.68
N PRO A 689 38.42 -5.56 -19.15
CA PRO A 689 38.22 -6.28 -20.39
C PRO A 689 38.01 -5.29 -21.54
N GLY A 690 39.04 -5.07 -22.36
CA GLY A 690 38.89 -4.74 -23.79
C GLY A 690 38.13 -3.47 -24.22
N LEU A 691 37.78 -2.54 -23.32
CA LEU A 691 37.25 -1.21 -23.71
C LEU A 691 38.39 -0.34 -24.26
N GLN A 692 38.89 -0.69 -25.44
CA GLN A 692 39.72 0.20 -26.24
C GLN A 692 38.83 1.16 -27.04
N PRO A 693 39.32 2.34 -27.40
CA PRO A 693 38.64 3.19 -28.38
C PRO A 693 38.35 2.36 -29.64
N ALA A 694 37.11 2.44 -30.14
CA ALA A 694 36.77 1.79 -31.40
C ALA A 694 37.59 2.44 -32.53
N LEU A 695 38.26 1.63 -33.35
CA LEU A 695 38.91 2.08 -34.56
C LEU A 695 37.81 2.56 -35.52
N LEU A 696 37.74 3.87 -35.74
CA LEU A 696 36.89 4.41 -36.80
C LEU A 696 37.45 3.88 -38.12
N SER A 697 36.65 3.10 -38.85
CA SER A 697 36.97 2.75 -40.23
C SER A 697 36.97 4.05 -41.04
N ASN A 698 38.15 4.49 -41.46
CA ASN A 698 38.32 5.57 -42.43
C ASN A 698 37.76 5.10 -43.78
N ASP A 699 36.44 5.20 -43.95
CA ASP A 699 35.79 5.21 -45.26
C ASP A 699 35.15 6.60 -45.46
N THR A 700 36.01 7.61 -45.51
CA THR A 700 35.75 8.85 -46.25
C THR A 700 37.04 9.22 -46.96
N VAL A 701 37.20 8.72 -48.17
CA VAL A 701 38.03 9.30 -49.22
C VAL A 701 37.19 9.34 -50.49
N GLU A 702 37.02 10.57 -50.98
CA GLU A 702 36.39 11.06 -52.23
C GLU A 702 34.86 11.04 -52.36
#